data_AF-A0A7Z7BWQ1-F1
#
_entry.id   AF-A0A7Z7BWQ1-F1
#
_cell.length_a   1.000
_cell.length_b   1.000
_cell.length_c   1.000
_cell.angle_alpha   90.00
_cell.angle_beta   90.00
_cell.angle_gamma   90.00
#
_symmetry.space_group_name_H-M   'P 1'
#
loop_
_entity.id
_entity.type
_entity.pdbx_description
1 polymer ?
#
loop_
_entity_poly.entity_id
_entity_poly.type
_entity_poly.pdbx_seq_one_letter_code
_entity_poly.pdbx_strand_id
1 'polypeptide(L)'
;MSDEARPHDWPHHVLELRIHGIKNTPPTEMLGREQSELRQTQGDENGGFWWAPKQDEPDRDPDDAPGTIDPAVPPPDVRTEAYSWGRLARYGSGPLLFIGQLFVQLAWLLLAPFGLANSAYWTRRIPTQRAGGEWDAGVGGASLRIFALGLTLLYVCALGSVSLDLGVQCVTGTACTALPEAVTGFFANAPLSWRGPQLSLLSLVPIAGVLLLFLVSRRARARYEAAIFDAADRMGGRGVRRNGRLRPLASEGFWRTARVGSPTERLHLAAAFLLVALLLAWDRMFAGAAACVKLQTFVSGECLSAAFGSRDVLALSGGIIAAAGLTVTIILVGVFAETTSTGDAGDTSVDEFLRDRLRRTGTVTAWVLVVSILVYLYVGATLWFGGEYAAPPSGAFLGLATAPSIILGVLLAICISALGWRRGVPHWRSIALMTGAGLTFLAGVAQNPPTQNAAPGPLRLPLFAIAAVLTLAQLILVWRWPYFPSGRRAGPPERFRAEGWAGMGPGVVMLWSLGAAMILSTLLVLGVQGWLVSGSPPCGCATPPHAVLRPPIVYHNFGDVLPFIAIALALVGIGVAAAVLRWVPLLTTPRTRDGRRPLLEQVDAYRDGRIAASTTADRLALKILRARRLAALVHRGEPILGILAALLAVGFVVALAVSYSVVFRWIDALVGPALAVIAAAILAVVVENALTAKERPISIMWDLMCFLPRAGHPFGPPCYAERVVPELRDRVADWLTHDREPPEGLTLAERLRWRDEQEEAALGEKRPFSVVLSAHSLGAVLAVSTLFTLRPDDADRLRNVALLTYGSQLRVYFGRFFPELFGPDALGTLGSRRPLLGKADPWFTQVERDQDGDPVVIGASGASDPSLVQLLTQEDGSVAWINLWRRTDYLGFPVNSYRLEDRRPDDIDRGADEFGPPRYLVKVATHPDYQSAPQYRVALLDLIARLDAPAPPAPPASPGSPSNSS
;
A
#
# COMPACT_ATOMS: atom_id res chain seq x y z
N MET A 1 -17.94 -40.59 -49.92
CA MET A 1 -17.74 -39.22 -50.43
C MET A 1 -17.45 -38.34 -49.23
N SER A 2 -16.35 -37.57 -49.29
CA SER A 2 -15.95 -36.51 -48.34
C SER A 2 -16.05 -36.86 -46.85
N ASP A 3 -15.00 -37.51 -46.36
CA ASP A 3 -14.62 -37.55 -44.94
C ASP A 3 -13.46 -36.54 -44.76
N GLU A 4 -13.73 -35.25 -44.99
CA GLU A 4 -12.74 -34.16 -44.92
C GLU A 4 -13.32 -32.91 -44.26
N ALA A 5 -13.21 -32.86 -42.93
CA ALA A 5 -13.36 -31.66 -42.11
C ALA A 5 -12.74 -31.94 -40.73
N ARG A 6 -11.68 -31.28 -40.25
CA ARG A 6 -10.75 -30.28 -40.85
C ARG A 6 -9.39 -30.47 -40.15
N PRO A 7 -8.23 -30.16 -40.74
CA PRO A 7 -7.11 -29.72 -39.94
C PRO A 7 -7.50 -28.39 -39.28
N HIS A 8 -7.37 -28.29 -37.96
CA HIS A 8 -7.49 -27.00 -37.26
C HIS A 8 -6.16 -26.23 -37.46
N ASP A 9 -6.03 -25.57 -38.61
CA ASP A 9 -5.01 -24.54 -38.80
C ASP A 9 -5.32 -23.36 -37.88
N TRP A 10 -4.70 -23.35 -36.71
CA TRP A 10 -4.71 -22.20 -35.81
C TRP A 10 -3.84 -21.11 -36.45
N PRO A 11 -4.39 -19.92 -36.77
CA PRO A 11 -3.67 -18.91 -37.57
C PRO A 11 -2.53 -18.22 -36.80
N HIS A 12 -2.45 -18.41 -35.48
CA HIS A 12 -1.45 -17.84 -34.59
C HIS A 12 -1.09 -18.83 -33.49
N HIS A 13 0.18 -19.18 -33.34
CA HIS A 13 0.67 -20.07 -32.29
C HIS A 13 1.12 -19.31 -31.03
N VAL A 14 1.51 -18.05 -31.19
CA VAL A 14 1.99 -17.19 -30.10
C VAL A 14 0.93 -16.18 -29.68
N LEU A 15 0.70 -16.04 -28.37
CA LEU A 15 -0.11 -14.97 -27.78
C LEU A 15 0.77 -13.89 -27.16
N GLU A 16 0.78 -12.67 -27.72
CA GLU A 16 1.29 -11.48 -27.05
C GLU A 16 0.17 -10.87 -26.17
N LEU A 17 0.22 -11.10 -24.86
CA LEU A 17 -0.73 -10.52 -23.92
C LEU A 17 -0.19 -9.22 -23.33
N ARG A 18 -0.64 -8.09 -23.86
CA ARG A 18 -0.27 -6.73 -23.41
C ARG A 18 -1.03 -6.36 -22.14
N ILE A 19 -0.30 -5.92 -21.12
CA ILE A 19 -0.82 -5.53 -19.79
C ILE A 19 -0.37 -4.10 -19.46
N HIS A 20 -1.33 -3.18 -19.31
CA HIS A 20 -1.01 -1.77 -19.03
C HIS A 20 -0.67 -1.51 -17.55
N GLY A 21 0.04 -0.41 -17.28
CA GLY A 21 0.27 0.11 -15.94
C GLY A 21 -0.79 1.08 -15.43
N ILE A 22 -0.44 1.85 -14.40
CA ILE A 22 -1.30 2.85 -13.70
C ILE A 22 -1.92 3.95 -14.58
N LYS A 23 -1.53 4.07 -15.86
CA LYS A 23 -2.13 5.05 -16.77
C LYS A 23 -3.61 4.73 -17.08
N ASN A 24 -4.04 3.48 -16.91
CA ASN A 24 -5.28 2.95 -17.51
C ASN A 24 -5.30 3.19 -19.02
N THR A 25 -4.23 2.75 -19.68
CA THR A 25 -4.10 2.81 -21.15
C THR A 25 -5.27 2.03 -21.76
N PRO A 26 -6.16 2.65 -22.54
CA PRO A 26 -7.30 1.94 -23.12
C PRO A 26 -6.83 0.90 -24.14
N PRO A 27 -7.62 -0.17 -24.40
CA PRO A 27 -7.31 -1.17 -25.43
C PRO A 27 -6.93 -0.58 -26.79
N THR A 28 -7.56 0.52 -27.19
CA THR A 28 -7.26 1.25 -28.43
C THR A 28 -5.82 1.78 -28.49
N GLU A 29 -5.32 2.35 -27.39
CA GLU A 29 -3.93 2.83 -27.31
C GLU A 29 -2.93 1.67 -27.13
N MET A 30 -3.32 0.58 -26.45
CA MET A 30 -2.47 -0.61 -26.28
C MET A 30 -2.26 -1.41 -27.57
N LEU A 31 -3.29 -1.46 -28.43
CA LEU A 31 -3.29 -2.20 -29.69
C LEU A 31 -3.01 -1.30 -30.91
N GLY A 32 -3.08 0.03 -30.76
CA GLY A 32 -2.92 0.98 -31.88
C GLY A 32 -4.08 0.93 -32.88
N ARG A 33 -5.31 0.63 -32.41
CA ARG A 33 -6.49 0.37 -33.25
C ARG A 33 -7.70 1.20 -32.80
N GLU A 34 -8.64 1.42 -33.71
CA GLU A 34 -9.87 2.15 -33.41
C GLU A 34 -10.86 1.28 -32.60
N GLN A 35 -11.69 1.92 -31.77
CA GLN A 35 -12.60 1.18 -30.86
C GLN A 35 -13.61 0.29 -31.61
N SER A 36 -13.95 0.64 -32.85
CA SER A 36 -14.82 -0.14 -33.75
C SER A 36 -14.18 -1.42 -34.29
N GLU A 37 -12.85 -1.51 -34.26
CA GLU A 37 -12.09 -2.68 -34.73
C GLU A 37 -11.88 -3.73 -33.63
N LEU A 38 -12.11 -3.35 -32.37
CA LEU A 38 -11.85 -4.19 -31.21
C LEU A 38 -13.05 -5.05 -30.81
N ARG A 39 -12.76 -6.31 -30.46
CA ARG A 39 -13.71 -7.25 -29.84
C ARG A 39 -13.23 -7.64 -28.46
N GLN A 40 -14.15 -7.78 -27.52
CA GLN A 40 -13.89 -8.34 -26.19
C GLN A 40 -14.02 -9.87 -26.27
N THR A 41 -12.97 -10.61 -25.88
CA THR A 41 -12.98 -12.09 -25.87
C THR A 41 -13.63 -12.62 -24.58
N GLN A 42 -13.25 -12.04 -23.45
CA GLN A 42 -13.68 -12.41 -22.10
C GLN A 42 -13.68 -11.15 -21.20
N GLY A 43 -14.50 -11.14 -20.15
CA GLY A 43 -14.54 -10.09 -19.12
C GLY A 43 -15.90 -9.41 -18.98
N ASP A 44 -15.91 -8.30 -18.23
CA ASP A 44 -17.09 -7.48 -17.94
C ASP A 44 -16.84 -6.00 -18.28
N GLU A 45 -17.70 -5.10 -17.77
CA GLU A 45 -17.50 -3.66 -17.89
C GLU A 45 -16.25 -3.13 -17.15
N ASN A 46 -15.76 -3.83 -16.12
CA ASN A 46 -14.72 -3.33 -15.22
C ASN A 46 -13.33 -3.81 -15.62
N GLY A 47 -13.22 -5.00 -16.23
CA GLY A 47 -11.99 -5.52 -16.80
C GLY A 47 -12.22 -6.63 -17.83
N GLY A 48 -11.30 -6.80 -18.77
CA GLY A 48 -11.41 -7.83 -19.81
C GLY A 48 -10.32 -7.81 -20.88
N PHE A 49 -10.37 -8.84 -21.72
CA PHE A 49 -9.43 -9.12 -22.80
C PHE A 49 -9.97 -8.61 -24.14
N TRP A 50 -9.19 -7.80 -24.84
CA TRP A 50 -9.55 -7.15 -26.09
C TRP A 50 -8.58 -7.51 -27.20
N TRP A 51 -9.08 -7.68 -28.43
CA TRP A 51 -8.27 -7.99 -29.60
C TRP A 51 -8.91 -7.43 -30.88
N ALA A 52 -8.11 -7.21 -31.92
CA ALA A 52 -8.61 -6.87 -33.25
C ALA A 52 -8.68 -8.13 -34.14
N PRO A 53 -9.74 -8.37 -34.94
CA PRO A 53 -9.80 -9.54 -35.83
C PRO A 53 -8.84 -9.49 -37.04
N LYS A 54 -8.34 -8.31 -37.40
CA LYS A 54 -7.29 -8.14 -38.42
C LYS A 54 -6.02 -7.69 -37.71
N GLN A 55 -5.06 -8.60 -37.60
CA GLN A 55 -3.80 -8.34 -36.86
C GLN A 55 -2.59 -8.30 -37.77
N ASP A 56 -2.61 -9.08 -38.85
CA ASP A 56 -1.48 -9.29 -39.76
C ASP A 56 -0.96 -8.00 -40.40
N GLU A 57 0.32 -8.03 -40.72
CA GLU A 57 1.01 -6.95 -41.45
C GLU A 57 0.41 -6.86 -42.87
N PRO A 58 0.09 -5.66 -43.40
CA PRO A 58 -0.39 -5.52 -44.77
C PRO A 58 0.63 -6.05 -45.78
N ASP A 59 0.17 -6.64 -46.88
CA ASP A 59 1.05 -7.03 -48.00
C ASP A 59 1.97 -5.87 -48.41
N ARG A 60 3.26 -6.17 -48.52
CA ARG A 60 4.34 -5.19 -48.56
C ARG A 60 5.29 -5.47 -49.72
N ASP A 61 5.86 -4.41 -50.27
CA ASP A 61 6.92 -4.50 -51.28
C ASP A 61 8.22 -5.02 -50.64
N PRO A 62 8.83 -6.12 -51.14
CA PRO A 62 10.06 -6.68 -50.56
C PRO A 62 11.26 -5.73 -50.54
N ASP A 63 11.24 -4.62 -51.30
CA ASP A 63 12.32 -3.62 -51.31
C ASP A 63 12.26 -2.61 -50.13
N ASP A 64 11.18 -2.56 -49.36
CA ASP A 64 11.07 -1.64 -48.21
C ASP A 64 12.02 -2.03 -47.06
N ALA A 65 12.79 -1.08 -46.54
CA ALA A 65 13.79 -1.33 -45.49
C ALA A 65 13.18 -1.83 -44.14
N PRO A 66 13.80 -2.79 -43.41
CA PRO A 66 13.23 -3.39 -42.19
C PRO A 66 12.89 -2.41 -41.05
N GLY A 67 13.50 -1.22 -41.04
CA GLY A 67 13.25 -0.18 -40.04
C GLY A 67 11.99 0.68 -40.26
N THR A 68 11.22 0.44 -41.32
CA THR A 68 9.98 1.20 -41.62
C THR A 68 8.72 0.62 -40.97
N ILE A 69 8.80 -0.58 -40.39
CA ILE A 69 7.65 -1.25 -39.77
C ILE A 69 7.32 -0.55 -38.44
N ASP A 70 6.05 -0.14 -38.25
CA ASP A 70 5.61 0.43 -36.97
C ASP A 70 5.70 -0.66 -35.89
N PRO A 71 6.46 -0.44 -34.79
CA PRO A 71 6.57 -1.42 -33.70
C PRO A 71 5.23 -1.80 -33.04
N ALA A 72 4.15 -1.05 -33.28
CA ALA A 72 2.80 -1.41 -32.87
C ALA A 72 2.20 -2.62 -33.62
N VAL A 73 2.64 -2.89 -34.86
CA VAL A 73 2.17 -4.02 -35.68
C VAL A 73 2.81 -5.32 -35.16
N PRO A 74 2.01 -6.37 -34.87
CA PRO A 74 2.55 -7.64 -34.42
C PRO A 74 3.35 -8.37 -35.52
N PRO A 75 4.27 -9.26 -35.15
CA PRO A 75 4.87 -10.20 -36.10
C PRO A 75 3.82 -11.17 -36.69
N PRO A 76 4.13 -11.82 -37.84
CA PRO A 76 3.37 -12.97 -38.31
C PRO A 76 3.26 -14.06 -37.23
N ASP A 77 2.18 -14.85 -37.25
CA ASP A 77 1.89 -15.93 -36.28
C ASP A 77 1.71 -15.48 -34.81
N VAL A 78 1.73 -14.18 -34.52
CA VAL A 78 1.53 -13.60 -33.18
C VAL A 78 0.15 -12.94 -33.05
N ARG A 79 -0.71 -13.53 -32.23
CA ARG A 79 -1.96 -12.91 -31.78
C ARG A 79 -1.68 -11.93 -30.65
N THR A 80 -1.96 -10.65 -30.86
CA THR A 80 -1.95 -9.63 -29.80
C THR A 80 -3.31 -9.51 -29.12
N GLU A 81 -3.31 -9.55 -27.78
CA GLU A 81 -4.45 -9.17 -26.94
C GLU A 81 -4.05 -8.10 -25.93
N ALA A 82 -4.98 -7.20 -25.60
CA ALA A 82 -4.81 -6.20 -24.55
C ALA A 82 -5.74 -6.54 -23.38
N TYR A 83 -5.15 -6.75 -22.20
CA TYR A 83 -5.90 -6.86 -20.96
C TYR A 83 -6.07 -5.47 -20.32
N SER A 84 -7.31 -5.01 -20.24
CA SER A 84 -7.70 -3.73 -19.67
C SER A 84 -8.31 -3.94 -18.29
N TRP A 85 -7.75 -3.29 -17.27
CA TRP A 85 -8.17 -3.42 -15.87
C TRP A 85 -8.41 -2.10 -15.15
N GLY A 86 -8.08 -0.94 -15.72
CA GLY A 86 -8.10 0.30 -14.93
C GLY A 86 -9.50 0.82 -14.57
N ARG A 87 -10.59 0.25 -15.12
CA ARG A 87 -11.97 0.43 -14.59
C ARG A 87 -12.20 -0.30 -13.26
N LEU A 88 -11.37 -1.29 -12.90
CA LEU A 88 -11.29 -1.86 -11.53
C LEU A 88 -10.57 -0.93 -10.56
N ALA A 89 -9.64 -0.08 -11.02
CA ALA A 89 -8.95 0.87 -10.14
C ALA A 89 -9.72 2.20 -9.98
N ARG A 90 -10.48 2.61 -11.00
CA ARG A 90 -11.11 3.94 -11.09
C ARG A 90 -12.49 3.84 -11.74
N TYR A 91 -13.50 4.48 -11.13
CA TYR A 91 -14.82 4.61 -11.76
C TYR A 91 -14.72 5.38 -13.09
N GLY A 92 -15.48 4.95 -14.10
CA GLY A 92 -15.35 5.39 -15.49
C GLY A 92 -15.70 6.86 -15.75
N SER A 93 -15.23 7.38 -16.88
CA SER A 93 -15.32 8.79 -17.28
C SER A 93 -16.66 9.16 -17.94
N GLY A 94 -17.32 10.22 -17.45
CA GLY A 94 -18.46 10.85 -18.13
C GLY A 94 -18.85 12.21 -17.50
N PRO A 95 -19.50 13.14 -18.23
CA PRO A 95 -19.73 14.51 -17.74
C PRO A 95 -20.62 14.59 -16.48
N LEU A 96 -21.71 13.80 -16.45
CA LEU A 96 -22.61 13.67 -15.29
C LEU A 96 -21.95 12.99 -14.07
N LEU A 97 -20.75 12.43 -14.23
CA LEU A 97 -19.99 11.77 -13.16
C LEU A 97 -18.96 12.69 -12.49
N PHE A 98 -18.77 13.95 -12.90
CA PHE A 98 -17.79 14.85 -12.25
C PHE A 98 -18.00 14.96 -10.73
N ILE A 99 -19.25 15.15 -10.29
CA ILE A 99 -19.63 15.17 -8.86
C ILE A 99 -19.31 13.83 -8.20
N GLY A 100 -19.64 12.71 -8.85
CA GLY A 100 -19.32 11.37 -8.37
C GLY A 100 -17.81 11.10 -8.26
N GLN A 101 -17.02 11.55 -9.23
CA GLN A 101 -15.57 11.38 -9.27
C GLN A 101 -14.88 12.24 -8.20
N LEU A 102 -15.40 13.44 -7.92
CA LEU A 102 -14.97 14.25 -6.77
C LEU A 102 -15.24 13.52 -5.45
N PHE A 103 -16.45 12.97 -5.25
CA PHE A 103 -16.77 12.18 -4.07
C PHE A 103 -15.93 10.89 -3.95
N VAL A 104 -15.60 10.24 -5.07
CA VAL A 104 -14.68 9.08 -5.09
C VAL A 104 -13.27 9.48 -4.65
N GLN A 105 -12.72 10.60 -5.14
CA GLN A 105 -11.40 11.11 -4.70
C GLN A 105 -11.40 11.51 -3.22
N LEU A 106 -12.49 12.10 -2.71
CA LEU A 106 -12.65 12.41 -1.29
C LEU A 106 -12.76 11.12 -0.44
N ALA A 107 -13.45 10.09 -0.93
CA ALA A 107 -13.47 8.78 -0.29
C ALA A 107 -12.09 8.11 -0.29
N TRP A 108 -11.31 8.24 -1.38
CA TRP A 108 -9.92 7.75 -1.42
C TRP A 108 -9.04 8.42 -0.38
N LEU A 109 -9.16 9.75 -0.23
CA LEU A 109 -8.46 10.50 0.81
C LEU A 109 -8.87 10.02 2.22
N LEU A 110 -10.17 9.83 2.48
CA LEU A 110 -10.67 9.31 3.76
C LEU A 110 -10.16 7.89 4.07
N LEU A 111 -10.05 7.03 3.06
CA LEU A 111 -9.53 5.66 3.20
C LEU A 111 -8.00 5.59 3.19
N ALA A 112 -7.29 6.69 2.89
CA ALA A 112 -5.84 6.69 2.74
C ALA A 112 -5.06 6.21 3.98
N PRO A 113 -5.41 6.59 5.22
CA PRO A 113 -4.77 6.05 6.42
C PRO A 113 -4.88 4.52 6.49
N PHE A 114 -6.04 3.97 6.15
CA PHE A 114 -6.33 2.54 6.21
C PHE A 114 -5.60 1.75 5.10
N GLY A 115 -5.52 2.31 3.89
CA GLY A 115 -4.72 1.74 2.81
C GLY A 115 -3.22 1.76 3.10
N LEU A 116 -2.69 2.84 3.67
CA LEU A 116 -1.29 2.90 4.09
C LEU A 116 -0.98 1.90 5.23
N ALA A 117 -1.92 1.69 6.17
CA ALA A 117 -1.80 0.63 7.17
C ALA A 117 -1.82 -0.77 6.52
N ASN A 118 -2.55 -0.96 5.42
CA ASN A 118 -2.50 -2.20 4.64
C ASN A 118 -1.14 -2.39 3.95
N SER A 119 -0.61 -1.37 3.26
CA SER A 119 0.73 -1.42 2.65
C SER A 119 1.81 -1.68 3.70
N ALA A 120 1.71 -1.07 4.88
CA ALA A 120 2.64 -1.30 5.99
C ALA A 120 2.70 -2.77 6.45
N TYR A 121 1.58 -3.51 6.41
CA TYR A 121 1.55 -4.95 6.73
C TYR A 121 2.59 -5.72 5.89
N TRP A 122 2.65 -5.40 4.60
CA TRP A 122 3.45 -6.10 3.60
C TRP A 122 4.92 -5.66 3.54
N THR A 123 5.25 -4.48 4.09
CA THR A 123 6.66 -4.05 4.24
C THR A 123 7.39 -4.74 5.39
N ARG A 124 6.69 -5.57 6.19
CA ARG A 124 7.29 -6.43 7.23
C ARG A 124 7.93 -7.66 6.59
N ARG A 125 8.73 -8.39 7.37
CA ARG A 125 9.18 -9.72 6.94
C ARG A 125 8.01 -10.70 6.99
N ILE A 126 7.59 -11.19 5.83
CA ILE A 126 6.59 -12.26 5.69
C ILE A 126 7.34 -13.60 5.56
N PRO A 127 7.13 -14.59 6.45
CA PRO A 127 7.75 -15.91 6.33
C PRO A 127 7.36 -16.64 5.04
N THR A 128 8.11 -17.68 4.67
CA THR A 128 7.62 -18.66 3.69
C THR A 128 6.44 -19.43 4.29
N GLN A 129 5.41 -19.66 3.48
CA GLN A 129 4.12 -20.22 3.87
C GLN A 129 4.15 -21.75 3.76
N ARG A 130 3.20 -22.45 4.40
CA ARG A 130 3.05 -23.91 4.26
C ARG A 130 2.14 -24.21 3.06
N ALA A 131 2.41 -25.30 2.33
CA ALA A 131 1.44 -25.86 1.38
C ALA A 131 0.16 -26.27 2.15
N GLY A 132 -1.03 -26.08 1.55
CA GLY A 132 -2.32 -26.33 2.22
C GLY A 132 -2.97 -25.10 2.89
N GLY A 133 -2.71 -23.89 2.40
CA GLY A 133 -3.48 -22.67 2.73
C GLY A 133 -3.24 -22.04 4.11
N GLU A 134 -2.33 -22.56 4.93
CA GLU A 134 -1.98 -21.99 6.23
C GLU A 134 -1.13 -20.72 6.10
N TRP A 135 -1.64 -19.60 6.67
CA TRP A 135 -0.93 -18.32 6.68
C TRP A 135 -0.14 -18.08 7.98
N ASP A 136 1.16 -17.89 7.85
CA ASP A 136 2.07 -17.33 8.87
C ASP A 136 2.23 -15.82 8.62
N ALA A 137 1.67 -15.01 9.52
CA ALA A 137 1.70 -13.56 9.43
C ALA A 137 3.06 -12.94 9.80
N GLY A 138 3.96 -13.69 10.45
CA GLY A 138 5.26 -13.21 10.92
C GLY A 138 5.22 -12.11 12.00
N VAL A 139 6.42 -11.74 12.47
CA VAL A 139 6.62 -10.78 13.57
C VAL A 139 5.98 -9.41 13.25
N GLY A 140 5.25 -8.87 14.24
CA GLY A 140 4.58 -7.57 14.15
C GLY A 140 3.18 -7.61 13.54
N GLY A 141 2.68 -8.77 13.09
CA GLY A 141 1.33 -8.91 12.52
C GLY A 141 0.23 -8.46 13.49
N ALA A 142 0.27 -8.97 14.73
CA ALA A 142 -0.66 -8.58 15.80
C ALA A 142 -0.59 -7.08 16.13
N SER A 143 0.61 -6.55 16.36
CA SER A 143 0.78 -5.13 16.68
C SER A 143 0.35 -4.19 15.55
N LEU A 144 0.50 -4.59 14.29
CA LEU A 144 0.00 -3.82 13.15
C LEU A 144 -1.53 -3.87 13.02
N ARG A 145 -2.19 -4.97 13.39
CA ARG A 145 -3.66 -5.02 13.48
C ARG A 145 -4.21 -4.24 14.68
N ILE A 146 -3.49 -4.21 15.81
CA ILE A 146 -3.82 -3.33 16.95
C ILE A 146 -3.63 -1.84 16.55
N PHE A 147 -2.60 -1.52 15.78
CA PHE A 147 -2.44 -0.19 15.18
C PHE A 147 -3.61 0.17 14.25
N ALA A 148 -4.00 -0.77 13.37
CA ALA A 148 -5.16 -0.60 12.49
C ALA A 148 -6.46 -0.35 13.28
N LEU A 149 -6.69 -1.08 14.37
CA LEU A 149 -7.79 -0.83 15.29
C LEU A 149 -7.73 0.57 15.89
N GLY A 150 -6.56 0.99 16.39
CA GLY A 150 -6.39 2.32 16.96
C GLY A 150 -6.59 3.48 15.95
N LEU A 151 -6.32 3.28 14.65
CA LEU A 151 -6.71 4.25 13.61
C LEU A 151 -8.24 4.39 13.50
N THR A 152 -8.98 3.28 13.59
CA THR A 152 -10.45 3.31 13.65
C THR A 152 -10.92 4.04 14.92
N LEU A 153 -10.25 3.82 16.07
CA LEU A 153 -10.57 4.51 17.33
C LEU A 153 -10.25 6.02 17.29
N LEU A 154 -9.15 6.44 16.65
CA LEU A 154 -8.87 7.87 16.41
C LEU A 154 -9.96 8.52 15.54
N TYR A 155 -10.44 7.83 14.51
CA TYR A 155 -11.54 8.30 13.67
C TYR A 155 -12.86 8.45 14.46
N VAL A 156 -13.17 7.47 15.33
CA VAL A 156 -14.29 7.54 16.27
C VAL A 156 -14.15 8.73 17.22
N CYS A 157 -12.95 8.96 17.79
CA CYS A 157 -12.70 10.14 18.62
C CYS A 157 -12.85 11.45 17.85
N ALA A 158 -12.44 11.53 16.58
CA ALA A 158 -12.59 12.74 15.77
C ALA A 158 -14.07 13.07 15.49
N LEU A 159 -14.87 12.06 15.10
CA LEU A 159 -16.32 12.22 14.94
C LEU A 159 -17.01 12.55 16.26
N GLY A 160 -16.62 11.90 17.35
CA GLY A 160 -17.10 12.22 18.70
C GLY A 160 -16.73 13.64 19.13
N SER A 161 -15.55 14.15 18.75
CA SER A 161 -15.13 15.52 19.07
C SER A 161 -16.02 16.55 18.36
N VAL A 162 -16.45 16.25 17.13
CA VAL A 162 -17.44 17.08 16.43
C VAL A 162 -18.83 16.98 17.07
N SER A 163 -19.33 15.77 17.36
CA SER A 163 -20.73 15.59 17.79
C SER A 163 -20.96 15.70 19.29
N LEU A 164 -20.14 15.07 20.13
CA LEU A 164 -20.30 15.02 21.58
C LEU A 164 -19.66 16.20 22.29
N ASP A 165 -18.50 16.67 21.82
CA ASP A 165 -17.78 17.79 22.44
C ASP A 165 -18.24 19.14 21.90
N LEU A 166 -17.95 19.45 20.63
CA LEU A 166 -18.37 20.70 20.00
C LEU A 166 -19.90 20.82 19.93
N GLY A 167 -20.62 19.74 19.63
CA GLY A 167 -22.08 19.74 19.56
C GLY A 167 -22.76 20.13 20.87
N VAL A 168 -22.32 19.60 22.02
CA VAL A 168 -22.88 19.98 23.33
C VAL A 168 -22.47 21.40 23.73
N GLN A 169 -21.23 21.82 23.42
CA GLN A 169 -20.82 23.22 23.60
C GLN A 169 -21.67 24.21 22.77
N CYS A 170 -22.13 23.80 21.57
CA CYS A 170 -23.04 24.59 20.74
C CYS A 170 -24.50 24.61 21.22
N VAL A 171 -25.00 23.49 21.74
CA VAL A 171 -26.38 23.39 22.23
C VAL A 171 -26.56 24.14 23.55
N THR A 172 -25.53 24.16 24.39
CA THR A 172 -25.58 24.78 25.74
C THR A 172 -25.01 26.21 25.78
N GLY A 173 -24.40 26.69 24.70
CA GLY A 173 -23.72 27.99 24.64
C GLY A 173 -24.13 28.83 23.43
N THR A 174 -23.85 30.14 23.50
CA THR A 174 -24.16 31.11 22.43
C THR A 174 -23.08 31.24 21.35
N ALA A 175 -22.05 30.38 21.38
CA ALA A 175 -20.85 30.52 20.56
C ALA A 175 -21.01 30.06 19.10
N CYS A 176 -22.06 29.30 18.77
CA CYS A 176 -22.20 28.65 17.47
C CYS A 176 -23.21 29.35 16.57
N THR A 177 -22.81 30.51 16.02
CA THR A 177 -23.65 31.35 15.16
C THR A 177 -24.05 30.69 13.83
N ALA A 178 -23.35 29.65 13.41
CA ALA A 178 -23.65 28.92 12.17
C ALA A 178 -24.72 27.83 12.31
N LEU A 179 -25.09 27.46 13.54
CA LEU A 179 -26.06 26.39 13.76
C LEU A 179 -27.49 26.91 13.46
N PRO A 180 -28.29 26.23 12.62
CA PRO A 180 -29.65 26.68 12.34
C PRO A 180 -30.52 26.68 13.61
N GLU A 181 -31.39 27.69 13.78
CA GLU A 181 -32.30 27.80 14.93
C GLU A 181 -33.20 26.57 15.12
N ALA A 182 -33.53 25.86 14.04
CA ALA A 182 -34.27 24.60 14.11
C ALA A 182 -33.50 23.50 14.88
N VAL A 183 -32.17 23.50 14.82
CA VAL A 183 -31.32 22.52 15.52
C VAL A 183 -31.17 22.89 17.00
N THR A 184 -30.89 24.16 17.31
CA THR A 184 -30.82 24.62 18.71
C THR A 184 -32.19 24.50 19.38
N GLY A 185 -33.27 24.88 18.70
CA GLY A 185 -34.64 24.73 19.17
C GLY A 185 -35.06 23.28 19.39
N PHE A 186 -34.62 22.34 18.55
CA PHE A 186 -34.87 20.91 18.77
C PHE A 186 -34.25 20.41 20.09
N PHE A 187 -33.01 20.79 20.38
CA PHE A 187 -32.34 20.44 21.64
C PHE A 187 -32.75 21.31 22.85
N ALA A 188 -33.48 22.41 22.66
CA ALA A 188 -33.99 23.22 23.76
C ALA A 188 -35.20 22.59 24.47
N ASN A 189 -35.85 21.59 23.87
CA ASN A 189 -37.05 20.95 24.40
C ASN A 189 -36.72 19.74 25.29
N ALA A 190 -37.41 19.59 26.42
CA ALA A 190 -37.29 18.40 27.26
C ALA A 190 -37.78 17.12 26.52
N PRO A 191 -37.13 15.96 26.70
CA PRO A 191 -35.97 15.69 27.56
C PRO A 191 -34.62 16.04 26.93
N LEU A 192 -34.59 16.48 25.66
CA LEU A 192 -33.36 16.81 24.92
C LEU A 192 -32.66 18.09 25.38
N SER A 193 -33.24 18.86 26.31
CA SER A 193 -32.57 19.93 27.04
C SER A 193 -31.58 19.43 28.09
N TRP A 194 -31.70 18.15 28.52
CA TRP A 194 -30.81 17.55 29.51
C TRP A 194 -29.57 16.90 28.85
N ARG A 195 -28.40 17.08 29.47
CA ARG A 195 -27.09 16.58 28.96
C ARG A 195 -27.09 15.07 28.66
N GLY A 196 -27.78 14.26 29.45
CA GLY A 196 -27.88 12.80 29.26
C GLY A 196 -28.51 12.42 27.91
N PRO A 197 -29.81 12.73 27.69
CA PRO A 197 -30.48 12.58 26.40
C PRO A 197 -29.75 13.22 25.20
N GLN A 198 -29.15 14.40 25.37
CA GLN A 198 -28.32 15.04 24.32
C GLN A 198 -27.18 14.13 23.87
N LEU A 199 -26.36 13.66 24.81
CA LEU A 199 -25.20 12.82 24.53
C LEU A 199 -25.60 11.45 23.96
N SER A 200 -26.71 10.87 24.42
CA SER A 200 -27.24 9.61 23.87
C SER A 200 -27.73 9.74 22.42
N LEU A 201 -28.17 10.93 21.97
CA LEU A 201 -28.53 11.18 20.58
C LEU A 201 -27.30 11.54 19.73
N LEU A 202 -26.42 12.41 20.23
CA LEU A 202 -25.21 12.87 19.55
C LEU A 202 -24.16 11.75 19.37
N SER A 203 -24.19 10.71 20.21
CA SER A 203 -23.34 9.52 20.11
C SER A 203 -23.69 8.62 18.92
N LEU A 204 -24.86 8.78 18.32
CA LEU A 204 -25.22 8.09 17.07
C LEU A 204 -24.33 8.52 15.90
N VAL A 205 -23.77 9.73 15.91
CA VAL A 205 -22.92 10.26 14.81
C VAL A 205 -21.62 9.45 14.63
N PRO A 206 -20.75 9.25 15.65
CA PRO A 206 -19.56 8.42 15.50
C PRO A 206 -19.89 6.96 15.15
N ILE A 207 -20.99 6.41 15.68
CA ILE A 207 -21.45 5.06 15.34
C ILE A 207 -21.88 4.98 13.87
N ALA A 208 -22.68 5.94 13.38
CA ALA A 208 -23.11 6.02 12.00
C ALA A 208 -21.93 6.17 11.03
N GLY A 209 -20.89 6.93 11.40
CA GLY A 209 -19.66 7.05 10.62
C GLY A 209 -18.91 5.74 10.43
N VAL A 210 -18.76 4.92 11.48
CA VAL A 210 -18.10 3.60 11.36
C VAL A 210 -19.02 2.58 10.66
N LEU A 211 -20.33 2.65 10.86
CA LEU A 211 -21.29 1.84 10.10
C LEU A 211 -21.26 2.18 8.61
N LEU A 212 -21.11 3.46 8.24
CA LEU A 212 -20.93 3.89 6.85
C LEU A 212 -19.64 3.30 6.25
N LEU A 213 -18.51 3.37 6.96
CA LEU A 213 -17.25 2.75 6.53
C LEU A 213 -17.40 1.22 6.34
N PHE A 214 -18.10 0.55 7.26
CA PHE A 214 -18.39 -0.88 7.14
C PHE A 214 -19.27 -1.20 5.92
N LEU A 215 -20.35 -0.44 5.70
CA LEU A 215 -21.25 -0.63 4.55
C LEU A 215 -20.54 -0.36 3.22
N VAL A 216 -19.69 0.67 3.14
CA VAL A 216 -18.87 0.98 1.96
C VAL A 216 -17.84 -0.12 1.70
N SER A 217 -17.09 -0.56 2.73
CA SER A 217 -16.15 -1.70 2.63
C SER A 217 -16.85 -2.96 2.10
N ARG A 218 -18.00 -3.30 2.68
CA ARG A 218 -18.76 -4.51 2.33
C ARG A 218 -19.37 -4.43 0.93
N ARG A 219 -19.88 -3.26 0.51
CA ARG A 219 -20.44 -3.06 -0.83
C ARG A 219 -19.36 -3.04 -1.91
N ALA A 220 -18.20 -2.45 -1.63
CA ALA A 220 -17.03 -2.55 -2.50
C ALA A 220 -16.65 -4.03 -2.66
N ARG A 221 -16.42 -4.74 -1.55
CA ARG A 221 -16.08 -6.17 -1.52
C ARG A 221 -17.01 -7.02 -2.39
N ALA A 222 -18.32 -6.91 -2.23
CA ALA A 222 -19.30 -7.68 -2.99
C ALA A 222 -19.22 -7.45 -4.52
N ARG A 223 -18.82 -6.25 -4.97
CA ARG A 223 -18.66 -5.94 -6.42
C ARG A 223 -17.43 -6.60 -7.04
N TYR A 224 -16.35 -6.80 -6.29
CA TYR A 224 -15.16 -7.53 -6.78
C TYR A 224 -15.34 -9.05 -6.60
N GLU A 225 -15.89 -9.50 -5.48
CA GLU A 225 -16.00 -10.94 -5.17
C GLU A 225 -17.02 -11.71 -6.04
N ALA A 226 -18.04 -11.05 -6.59
CA ALA A 226 -19.07 -11.71 -7.40
C ALA A 226 -18.53 -12.40 -8.68
N ALA A 227 -17.39 -11.95 -9.22
CA ALA A 227 -16.68 -12.62 -10.31
C ALA A 227 -15.59 -13.60 -9.83
N ILE A 228 -15.13 -13.45 -8.58
CA ILE A 228 -14.01 -14.25 -8.04
C ILE A 228 -14.44 -15.67 -7.70
N PHE A 229 -15.66 -15.90 -7.19
CA PHE A 229 -16.08 -17.25 -6.76
C PHE A 229 -16.04 -18.29 -7.89
N ASP A 230 -16.41 -17.92 -9.11
CA ASP A 230 -16.49 -18.85 -10.24
C ASP A 230 -15.10 -19.23 -10.81
N ALA A 231 -14.08 -18.38 -10.63
CA ALA A 231 -12.68 -18.67 -10.94
C ALA A 231 -11.91 -19.27 -9.73
N ALA A 232 -12.28 -18.90 -8.51
CA ALA A 232 -11.63 -19.35 -7.29
C ALA A 232 -11.94 -20.81 -6.92
N ASP A 233 -13.11 -21.33 -7.31
CA ASP A 233 -13.39 -22.76 -7.22
C ASP A 233 -12.74 -23.56 -8.35
N ARG A 234 -12.37 -22.92 -9.48
CA ARG A 234 -11.54 -23.53 -10.53
C ARG A 234 -10.09 -23.71 -10.11
N MET A 235 -9.56 -22.87 -9.22
CA MET A 235 -8.25 -23.10 -8.56
C MET A 235 -8.31 -24.15 -7.42
N GLY A 236 -9.46 -24.83 -7.24
CA GLY A 236 -9.70 -25.79 -6.15
C GLY A 236 -9.29 -27.24 -6.45
N GLY A 237 -8.23 -27.46 -7.21
CA GLY A 237 -7.66 -28.80 -7.43
C GLY A 237 -7.12 -29.39 -6.11
N ARG A 238 -7.45 -30.64 -5.79
CA ARG A 238 -6.84 -31.35 -4.66
C ARG A 238 -5.45 -31.88 -5.06
N GLY A 239 -4.49 -30.98 -5.20
CA GLY A 239 -3.09 -31.30 -5.47
C GLY A 239 -2.45 -32.16 -4.37
N VAL A 240 -1.47 -32.99 -4.76
CA VAL A 240 -0.74 -33.86 -3.84
C VAL A 240 0.20 -33.03 -2.98
N ARG A 241 0.10 -33.17 -1.65
CA ARG A 241 0.84 -32.34 -0.69
C ARG A 241 2.36 -32.54 -0.79
N ARG A 242 3.10 -31.52 -1.25
CA ARG A 242 4.52 -31.36 -0.86
C ARG A 242 4.61 -30.79 0.57
N ASN A 243 5.50 -31.36 1.39
CA ASN A 243 5.86 -30.79 2.72
C ASN A 243 6.76 -29.52 2.61
N GLY A 244 6.71 -28.81 1.47
CA GLY A 244 7.56 -27.67 1.15
C GLY A 244 7.08 -26.36 1.78
N ARG A 245 7.98 -25.39 1.87
CA ARG A 245 7.65 -24.01 2.24
C ARG A 245 7.65 -23.11 1.01
N LEU A 246 6.47 -22.68 0.58
CA LEU A 246 6.27 -21.84 -0.59
C LEU A 246 6.52 -20.36 -0.28
N ARG A 247 6.84 -19.56 -1.30
CA ARG A 247 6.82 -18.09 -1.15
C ARG A 247 5.39 -17.56 -1.07
N PRO A 248 5.17 -16.36 -0.51
CA PRO A 248 3.81 -15.85 -0.35
C PRO A 248 3.04 -15.72 -1.68
N LEU A 249 3.66 -15.24 -2.77
CA LEU A 249 2.98 -15.09 -4.07
C LEU A 249 2.56 -16.43 -4.69
N ALA A 250 3.32 -17.50 -4.47
CA ALA A 250 3.03 -18.85 -4.93
C ALA A 250 2.11 -19.63 -3.97
N SER A 251 1.84 -19.10 -2.77
CA SER A 251 1.01 -19.80 -1.78
C SER A 251 -0.47 -19.79 -2.17
N GLU A 252 -1.07 -20.98 -2.16
CA GLU A 252 -2.50 -21.15 -2.40
C GLU A 252 -3.34 -20.19 -1.54
N GLY A 253 -4.24 -19.48 -2.21
CA GLY A 253 -5.14 -18.54 -1.56
C GLY A 253 -4.54 -17.19 -1.16
N PHE A 254 -3.29 -16.85 -1.55
CA PHE A 254 -2.78 -15.48 -1.41
C PHE A 254 -3.71 -14.44 -2.06
N TRP A 255 -4.15 -14.72 -3.30
CA TRP A 255 -5.09 -13.88 -4.06
C TRP A 255 -6.57 -14.23 -3.86
N ARG A 256 -6.89 -15.37 -3.21
CA ARG A 256 -8.28 -15.87 -3.06
C ARG A 256 -9.04 -15.25 -1.89
N THR A 257 -8.34 -14.83 -0.83
CA THR A 257 -9.00 -14.47 0.43
C THR A 257 -8.34 -13.27 1.11
N ALA A 258 -9.08 -12.16 1.18
CA ALA A 258 -8.75 -11.03 2.04
C ALA A 258 -8.47 -11.52 3.48
N ARG A 259 -7.19 -11.47 3.90
CA ARG A 259 -6.70 -11.96 5.20
C ARG A 259 -7.30 -11.21 6.39
N VAL A 260 -7.97 -10.09 6.14
CA VAL A 260 -8.85 -9.37 7.06
C VAL A 260 -10.29 -9.48 6.58
N GLY A 261 -11.02 -10.46 7.10
CA GLY A 261 -12.42 -10.73 6.75
C GLY A 261 -13.45 -10.15 7.71
N SER A 262 -14.70 -10.57 7.54
CA SER A 262 -15.84 -10.17 8.38
C SER A 262 -15.63 -10.31 9.90
N PRO A 263 -14.80 -11.25 10.45
CA PRO A 263 -14.53 -11.27 11.87
C PRO A 263 -13.80 -10.02 12.37
N THR A 264 -12.86 -9.48 11.59
CA THR A 264 -12.09 -8.30 12.01
C THR A 264 -12.87 -7.00 11.80
N GLU A 265 -13.65 -6.91 10.72
CA GLU A 265 -14.64 -5.82 10.54
C GLU A 265 -15.58 -5.71 11.74
N ARG A 266 -16.07 -6.84 12.26
CA ARG A 266 -16.92 -6.89 13.45
C ARG A 266 -16.20 -6.51 14.75
N LEU A 267 -14.92 -6.86 14.90
CA LEU A 267 -14.13 -6.41 16.06
C LEU A 267 -13.85 -4.89 16.03
N HIS A 268 -13.64 -4.29 14.85
CA HIS A 268 -13.54 -2.84 14.72
C HIS A 268 -14.87 -2.13 15.06
N LEU A 269 -16.00 -2.67 14.61
CA LEU A 269 -17.34 -2.19 15.01
C LEU A 269 -17.57 -2.33 16.52
N ALA A 270 -17.29 -3.50 17.08
CA ALA A 270 -17.40 -3.77 18.53
C ALA A 270 -16.59 -2.76 19.35
N ALA A 271 -15.32 -2.54 18.99
CA ALA A 271 -14.46 -1.57 19.65
C ALA A 271 -14.96 -0.12 19.53
N ALA A 272 -15.60 0.25 18.41
CA ALA A 272 -16.23 1.57 18.26
C ALA A 272 -17.42 1.74 19.22
N PHE A 273 -18.33 0.75 19.31
CA PHE A 273 -19.42 0.76 20.29
C PHE A 273 -18.91 0.82 21.73
N LEU A 274 -17.92 0.00 22.07
CA LEU A 274 -17.32 -0.07 23.41
C LEU A 274 -16.56 1.21 23.78
N LEU A 275 -15.84 1.84 22.84
CA LEU A 275 -15.18 3.12 23.08
C LEU A 275 -16.20 4.23 23.32
N VAL A 276 -17.25 4.33 22.50
CA VAL A 276 -18.29 5.35 22.70
C VAL A 276 -19.03 5.12 24.02
N ALA A 277 -19.35 3.87 24.37
CA ALA A 277 -19.94 3.53 25.67
C ALA A 277 -19.03 3.92 26.85
N LEU A 278 -17.72 3.61 26.77
CA LEU A 278 -16.74 3.98 27.78
C LEU A 278 -16.64 5.52 27.92
N LEU A 279 -16.60 6.25 26.82
CA LEU A 279 -16.55 7.71 26.79
C LEU A 279 -17.81 8.35 27.43
N LEU A 280 -19.00 7.82 27.13
CA LEU A 280 -20.27 8.31 27.71
C LEU A 280 -20.37 8.02 29.21
N ALA A 281 -19.98 6.81 29.64
CA ALA A 281 -19.94 6.46 31.06
C ALA A 281 -18.93 7.34 31.82
N TRP A 282 -17.77 7.62 31.21
CA TRP A 282 -16.74 8.50 31.77
C TRP A 282 -17.23 9.93 31.98
N ASP A 283 -17.91 10.54 30.99
CA ASP A 283 -18.47 11.88 31.14
C ASP A 283 -19.50 11.91 32.28
N ARG A 284 -20.42 10.93 32.33
CA ARG A 284 -21.43 10.83 33.40
C ARG A 284 -20.82 10.67 34.81
N MET A 285 -19.75 9.88 34.94
CA MET A 285 -19.08 9.68 36.23
C MET A 285 -18.31 10.91 36.73
N PHE A 286 -17.74 11.70 35.82
CA PHE A 286 -16.69 12.66 36.16
C PHE A 286 -17.00 14.13 35.81
N ALA A 287 -18.08 14.43 35.06
CA ALA A 287 -18.45 15.79 34.68
C ALA A 287 -18.62 16.77 35.87
N GLY A 288 -19.16 16.30 37.00
CA GLY A 288 -19.30 17.09 38.22
C GLY A 288 -18.02 17.24 39.05
N ALA A 289 -16.95 16.51 38.74
CA ALA A 289 -15.71 16.50 39.51
C ALA A 289 -14.65 17.40 38.84
N ALA A 290 -14.51 18.65 39.31
CA ALA A 290 -13.54 19.60 38.76
C ALA A 290 -12.08 19.08 38.73
N ALA A 291 -11.71 18.24 39.71
CA ALA A 291 -10.41 17.56 39.77
C ALA A 291 -10.22 16.49 38.68
N CYS A 292 -11.28 15.98 38.05
CA CYS A 292 -11.18 15.00 36.95
C CYS A 292 -11.07 15.64 35.56
N VAL A 293 -11.29 16.96 35.43
CA VAL A 293 -11.44 17.64 34.13
C VAL A 293 -10.14 17.71 33.31
N LYS A 294 -8.97 17.64 33.96
CA LYS A 294 -7.66 17.77 33.32
C LYS A 294 -6.81 16.53 33.58
N LEU A 295 -6.04 16.08 32.58
CA LEU A 295 -5.15 14.92 32.72
C LEU A 295 -4.15 15.09 33.89
N GLN A 296 -3.72 16.32 34.14
CA GLN A 296 -2.85 16.70 35.25
C GLN A 296 -3.47 16.44 36.63
N THR A 297 -4.77 16.67 36.78
CA THR A 297 -5.50 16.50 38.05
C THR A 297 -6.18 15.13 38.14
N PHE A 298 -6.42 14.47 37.00
CA PHE A 298 -7.00 13.12 36.93
C PHE A 298 -6.16 12.06 37.67
N VAL A 299 -4.83 12.19 37.64
CA VAL A 299 -3.90 11.26 38.32
C VAL A 299 -3.75 11.60 39.83
N SER A 300 -4.38 12.68 40.31
CA SER A 300 -4.40 13.00 41.75
C SER A 300 -5.38 12.11 42.52
N GLY A 301 -5.14 11.95 43.83
CA GLY A 301 -6.01 11.17 44.72
C GLY A 301 -7.45 11.70 44.79
N GLU A 302 -7.67 12.99 44.50
CA GLU A 302 -8.99 13.62 44.52
C GLU A 302 -9.93 13.00 43.48
N CYS A 303 -9.48 12.84 42.23
CA CYS A 303 -10.30 12.24 41.19
C CYS A 303 -10.56 10.74 41.44
N LEU A 304 -9.56 10.02 41.97
CA LEU A 304 -9.72 8.62 42.39
C LEU A 304 -10.78 8.51 43.52
N SER A 305 -10.74 9.41 44.50
CA SER A 305 -11.72 9.45 45.59
C SER A 305 -13.14 9.76 45.10
N ALA A 306 -13.29 10.62 44.09
CA ALA A 306 -14.57 10.90 43.44
C ALA A 306 -15.12 9.67 42.69
N ALA A 307 -14.25 8.88 42.04
CA ALA A 307 -14.65 7.63 41.39
C ALA A 307 -15.25 6.64 42.40
N PHE A 308 -14.53 6.36 43.50
CA PHE A 308 -14.99 5.44 44.56
C PHE A 308 -16.14 5.99 45.41
N GLY A 309 -16.32 7.31 45.48
CA GLY A 309 -17.45 7.97 46.14
C GLY A 309 -18.71 8.12 45.28
N SER A 310 -18.65 7.79 43.98
CA SER A 310 -19.79 7.94 43.08
C SER A 310 -20.93 6.97 43.42
N ARG A 311 -22.15 7.50 43.52
CA ARG A 311 -23.36 6.69 43.81
C ARG A 311 -24.04 6.12 42.56
N ASP A 312 -23.57 6.48 41.36
CA ASP A 312 -24.13 6.00 40.09
C ASP A 312 -23.53 4.64 39.69
N VAL A 313 -24.01 3.60 40.37
CA VAL A 313 -23.59 2.20 40.16
C VAL A 313 -23.83 1.74 38.71
N LEU A 314 -24.83 2.31 38.03
CA LEU A 314 -25.17 1.94 36.65
C LEU A 314 -24.16 2.53 35.65
N ALA A 315 -23.79 3.80 35.80
CA ALA A 315 -22.71 4.41 35.00
C ALA A 315 -21.36 3.73 35.26
N LEU A 316 -21.02 3.46 36.53
CA LEU A 316 -19.78 2.79 36.92
C LEU A 316 -19.68 1.37 36.34
N SER A 317 -20.72 0.55 36.48
CA SER A 317 -20.73 -0.81 35.93
C SER A 317 -20.68 -0.82 34.40
N GLY A 318 -21.43 0.08 33.74
CA GLY A 318 -21.36 0.26 32.29
C GLY A 318 -19.96 0.63 31.79
N GLY A 319 -19.29 1.55 32.48
CA GLY A 319 -17.91 1.95 32.19
C GLY A 319 -16.91 0.82 32.37
N ILE A 320 -16.99 0.05 33.46
CA ILE A 320 -16.12 -1.11 33.72
C ILE A 320 -16.33 -2.19 32.65
N ILE A 321 -17.59 -2.53 32.32
CA ILE A 321 -17.91 -3.53 31.30
C ILE A 321 -17.43 -3.06 29.91
N ALA A 322 -17.59 -1.78 29.57
CA ALA A 322 -17.09 -1.22 28.33
C ALA A 322 -15.56 -1.26 28.23
N ALA A 323 -14.83 -0.92 29.30
CA ALA A 323 -13.37 -0.99 29.35
C ALA A 323 -12.84 -2.43 29.26
N ALA A 324 -13.48 -3.38 29.97
CA ALA A 324 -13.15 -4.79 29.91
C ALA A 324 -13.42 -5.37 28.51
N GLY A 325 -14.59 -5.09 27.93
CA GLY A 325 -14.95 -5.49 26.58
C GLY A 325 -14.01 -4.92 25.51
N LEU A 326 -13.59 -3.65 25.65
CA LEU A 326 -12.63 -3.02 24.74
C LEU A 326 -11.25 -3.71 24.84
N THR A 327 -10.81 -4.02 26.06
CA THR A 327 -9.56 -4.76 26.30
C THR A 327 -9.59 -6.15 25.69
N VAL A 328 -10.67 -6.92 25.90
CA VAL A 328 -10.89 -8.22 25.26
C VAL A 328 -10.90 -8.10 23.73
N THR A 329 -11.54 -7.06 23.18
CA THR A 329 -11.60 -6.81 21.74
C THR A 329 -10.21 -6.53 21.15
N ILE A 330 -9.38 -5.73 21.83
CA ILE A 330 -7.98 -5.47 21.44
C ILE A 330 -7.17 -6.77 21.45
N ILE A 331 -7.32 -7.61 22.49
CA ILE A 331 -6.65 -8.92 22.59
C ILE A 331 -7.09 -9.83 21.44
N LEU A 332 -8.38 -9.93 21.15
CA LEU A 332 -8.90 -10.75 20.05
C LEU A 332 -8.39 -10.30 18.67
N VAL A 333 -8.27 -8.98 18.43
CA VAL A 333 -7.66 -8.44 17.21
C VAL A 333 -6.19 -8.86 17.07
N GLY A 334 -5.44 -8.89 18.18
CA GLY A 334 -4.06 -9.41 18.22
C GLY A 334 -3.99 -10.92 17.99
N VAL A 335 -4.76 -11.71 18.73
CA VAL A 335 -4.74 -13.19 18.67
C VAL A 335 -5.17 -13.70 17.29
N PHE A 336 -6.22 -13.14 16.69
CA PHE A 336 -6.63 -13.50 15.33
C PHE A 336 -5.68 -12.99 14.23
N ALA A 337 -4.61 -12.27 14.58
CA ALA A 337 -3.54 -11.91 13.66
C ALA A 337 -2.42 -12.94 13.57
N GLU A 338 -2.22 -13.77 14.61
CA GLU A 338 -0.89 -14.35 14.84
C GLU A 338 -0.68 -15.74 14.23
N THR A 339 -1.69 -16.60 14.11
CA THR A 339 -1.49 -17.97 13.58
C THR A 339 -2.69 -18.59 12.85
N THR A 340 -2.51 -18.95 11.59
CA THR A 340 -3.02 -20.22 11.04
C THR A 340 -1.86 -21.20 11.02
N SER A 341 -1.54 -21.75 12.18
CA SER A 341 -0.48 -22.74 12.38
C SER A 341 -1.06 -23.89 13.19
N THR A 342 -1.29 -25.02 12.53
CA THR A 342 -1.42 -26.31 13.19
C THR A 342 -0.07 -26.72 13.76
N GLY A 343 -0.03 -26.94 15.07
CA GLY A 343 0.82 -27.95 15.68
C GLY A 343 -0.08 -29.13 16.01
N ASP A 344 0.35 -30.35 15.68
CA ASP A 344 -0.31 -31.62 16.02
C ASP A 344 -1.82 -31.71 15.70
N ALA A 345 -2.25 -31.15 14.57
CA ALA A 345 -3.46 -31.66 13.93
C ALA A 345 -3.14 -33.04 13.33
N GLY A 346 -3.70 -34.08 13.94
CA GLY A 346 -3.68 -35.44 13.40
C GLY A 346 -4.48 -35.58 12.11
N ASP A 347 -4.88 -36.80 11.77
CA ASP A 347 -5.37 -37.26 10.45
C ASP A 347 -6.63 -36.57 9.85
N THR A 348 -7.13 -35.50 10.48
CA THR A 348 -8.18 -34.64 9.92
C THR A 348 -7.69 -33.79 8.74
N SER A 349 -8.57 -33.52 7.78
CA SER A 349 -8.23 -32.68 6.64
C SER A 349 -8.02 -31.21 7.08
N VAL A 350 -6.92 -30.59 6.61
CA VAL A 350 -6.59 -29.18 6.94
C VAL A 350 -7.73 -28.23 6.55
N ASP A 351 -8.40 -28.49 5.43
CA ASP A 351 -9.58 -27.73 4.97
C ASP A 351 -10.76 -27.77 5.95
N GLU A 352 -10.95 -28.88 6.65
CA GLU A 352 -12.02 -29.05 7.63
C GLU A 352 -11.68 -28.33 8.94
N PHE A 353 -10.43 -28.45 9.40
CA PHE A 353 -9.92 -27.66 10.52
C PHE A 353 -10.01 -26.15 10.25
N LEU A 354 -9.59 -25.68 9.07
CA LEU A 354 -9.68 -24.28 8.67
C LEU A 354 -11.14 -23.81 8.59
N ARG A 355 -12.05 -24.59 8.01
CA ARG A 355 -13.49 -24.26 7.94
C ARG A 355 -14.13 -24.19 9.33
N ASP A 356 -13.87 -25.15 10.22
CA ASP A 356 -14.42 -25.12 11.57
C ASP A 356 -13.83 -23.94 12.38
N ARG A 357 -12.52 -23.68 12.27
CA ARG A 357 -11.90 -22.52 12.92
C ARG A 357 -12.49 -21.20 12.42
N LEU A 358 -12.70 -21.04 11.11
CA LEU A 358 -13.37 -19.86 10.54
C LEU A 358 -14.81 -19.71 11.05
N ARG A 359 -15.57 -20.82 11.19
CA ARG A 359 -16.90 -20.82 11.81
C ARG A 359 -16.84 -20.38 13.27
N ARG A 360 -15.98 -20.99 14.10
CA ARG A 360 -15.80 -20.62 15.52
C ARG A 360 -15.39 -19.15 15.69
N THR A 361 -14.38 -18.68 14.96
CA THR A 361 -13.96 -17.27 14.95
C THR A 361 -15.09 -16.35 14.48
N GLY A 362 -15.87 -16.78 13.50
CA GLY A 362 -17.09 -16.11 13.06
C GLY A 362 -18.13 -15.99 14.18
N THR A 363 -18.42 -17.06 14.92
CA THR A 363 -19.38 -17.07 16.02
C THR A 363 -18.92 -16.18 17.19
N VAL A 364 -17.65 -16.29 17.61
CA VAL A 364 -17.08 -15.48 18.70
C VAL A 364 -17.15 -13.98 18.36
N THR A 365 -16.75 -13.59 17.15
CA THR A 365 -16.80 -12.17 16.74
C THR A 365 -18.21 -11.64 16.51
N ALA A 366 -19.20 -12.50 16.24
CA ALA A 366 -20.61 -12.11 16.26
C ALA A 366 -21.07 -11.79 17.69
N TRP A 367 -20.80 -12.69 18.65
CA TRP A 367 -21.18 -12.48 20.05
C TRP A 367 -20.51 -11.24 20.67
N VAL A 368 -19.22 -11.02 20.40
CA VAL A 368 -18.52 -9.81 20.87
C VAL A 368 -19.19 -8.54 20.35
N LEU A 369 -19.62 -8.50 19.08
CA LEU A 369 -20.34 -7.35 18.53
C LEU A 369 -21.74 -7.19 19.17
N VAL A 370 -22.50 -8.28 19.35
CA VAL A 370 -23.82 -8.24 20.01
C VAL A 370 -23.69 -7.72 21.44
N VAL A 371 -22.76 -8.25 22.23
CA VAL A 371 -22.48 -7.77 23.60
C VAL A 371 -22.06 -6.30 23.60
N SER A 372 -21.22 -5.87 22.65
CA SER A 372 -20.81 -4.47 22.52
C SER A 372 -21.97 -3.51 22.25
N ILE A 373 -22.92 -3.93 21.40
CA ILE A 373 -24.15 -3.18 21.13
C ILE A 373 -25.03 -3.13 22.39
N LEU A 374 -25.19 -4.24 23.11
CA LEU A 374 -25.96 -4.27 24.36
C LEU A 374 -25.35 -3.37 25.45
N VAL A 375 -24.02 -3.33 25.57
CA VAL A 375 -23.30 -2.43 26.50
C VAL A 375 -23.48 -0.96 26.10
N TYR A 376 -23.40 -0.64 24.80
CA TYR A 376 -23.67 0.70 24.30
C TYR A 376 -25.12 1.13 24.56
N LEU A 377 -26.11 0.26 24.30
CA LEU A 377 -27.51 0.54 24.57
C LEU A 377 -27.80 0.68 26.07
N TYR A 378 -27.16 -0.14 26.91
CA TYR A 378 -27.23 -0.03 28.37
C TYR A 378 -26.73 1.34 28.84
N VAL A 379 -25.52 1.75 28.46
CA VAL A 379 -24.98 3.07 28.82
C VAL A 379 -25.83 4.21 28.24
N GLY A 380 -26.27 4.11 26.98
CA GLY A 380 -27.15 5.11 26.37
C GLY A 380 -28.49 5.26 27.12
N ALA A 381 -29.05 4.15 27.63
CA ALA A 381 -30.25 4.16 28.46
C ALA A 381 -30.01 4.74 29.86
N THR A 382 -28.86 4.47 30.50
CA THR A 382 -28.54 5.09 31.80
C THR A 382 -28.33 6.60 31.67
N LEU A 383 -27.80 7.10 30.55
CA LEU A 383 -27.79 8.54 30.26
C LEU A 383 -29.18 9.10 29.95
N TRP A 384 -30.02 8.39 29.20
CA TRP A 384 -31.34 8.86 28.77
C TRP A 384 -32.34 8.94 29.93
N PHE A 385 -32.43 7.90 30.75
CA PHE A 385 -33.37 7.81 31.87
C PHE A 385 -32.78 8.30 33.20
N GLY A 386 -31.45 8.42 33.31
CA GLY A 386 -30.76 8.84 34.53
C GLY A 386 -30.78 10.34 34.83
N GLY A 387 -31.72 11.08 34.24
CA GLY A 387 -31.99 12.50 34.51
C GLY A 387 -30.88 13.48 34.15
N GLU A 388 -31.07 14.72 34.59
CA GLU A 388 -30.09 15.79 34.49
C GLU A 388 -28.92 15.56 35.47
N TYR A 389 -27.69 15.81 35.03
CA TYR A 389 -26.49 15.74 35.86
C TYR A 389 -25.55 16.89 35.53
N ALA A 390 -24.75 17.30 36.51
CA ALA A 390 -23.93 18.51 36.43
C ALA A 390 -22.95 18.48 35.25
N ALA A 391 -23.04 19.48 34.38
CA ALA A 391 -22.06 19.72 33.32
C ALA A 391 -20.76 20.29 33.91
N PRO A 392 -19.59 20.00 33.30
CA PRO A 392 -18.35 20.63 33.74
C PRO A 392 -18.38 22.14 33.43
N PRO A 393 -17.72 23.01 34.24
CA PRO A 393 -17.73 24.46 34.02
C PRO A 393 -17.19 24.94 32.66
N SER A 394 -16.53 24.07 31.91
CA SER A 394 -16.04 24.31 30.55
C SER A 394 -17.01 23.91 29.43
N GLY A 395 -18.15 23.29 29.74
CA GLY A 395 -19.10 22.70 28.77
C GLY A 395 -18.60 21.42 28.07
N ALA A 396 -17.30 21.35 27.82
CA ALA A 396 -16.60 20.30 27.09
C ALA A 396 -16.88 18.86 27.56
N PHE A 397 -16.73 17.91 26.65
CA PHE A 397 -16.92 16.48 26.90
C PHE A 397 -15.62 15.82 27.38
N LEU A 398 -15.65 15.27 28.59
CA LEU A 398 -14.41 14.96 29.31
C LEU A 398 -13.60 13.81 28.71
N GLY A 399 -14.25 12.72 28.29
CA GLY A 399 -13.55 11.56 27.77
C GLY A 399 -12.73 11.85 26.50
N LEU A 400 -13.17 12.81 25.69
CA LEU A 400 -12.50 13.18 24.43
C LEU A 400 -11.34 14.15 24.63
N ALA A 401 -11.23 14.83 25.78
CA ALA A 401 -10.08 15.67 26.10
C ALA A 401 -8.76 14.87 26.22
N THR A 402 -8.83 13.57 26.53
CA THR A 402 -7.67 12.72 26.83
C THR A 402 -7.56 11.48 25.94
N ALA A 403 -8.67 10.83 25.57
CA ALA A 403 -8.65 9.58 24.81
C ALA A 403 -7.86 9.64 23.48
N PRO A 404 -8.07 10.60 22.56
CA PRO A 404 -7.30 10.65 21.32
C PRO A 404 -5.80 10.93 21.55
N SER A 405 -5.42 11.63 22.62
CA SER A 405 -4.01 11.80 23.03
C SER A 405 -3.37 10.47 23.44
N ILE A 406 -4.09 9.67 24.24
CA ILE A 406 -3.62 8.34 24.68
C ILE A 406 -3.50 7.39 23.48
N ILE A 407 -4.52 7.36 22.61
CA ILE A 407 -4.50 6.52 21.41
C ILE A 407 -3.36 6.94 20.47
N LEU A 408 -3.15 8.25 20.24
CA LEU A 408 -2.04 8.76 19.44
C LEU A 408 -0.67 8.35 20.01
N GLY A 409 -0.48 8.45 21.34
CA GLY A 409 0.75 8.03 22.02
C GLY A 409 1.02 6.52 21.87
N VAL A 410 0.00 5.68 22.02
CA VAL A 410 0.10 4.22 21.81
C VAL A 410 0.43 3.90 20.34
N LEU A 411 -0.22 4.56 19.38
CA LEU A 411 0.04 4.35 17.95
C LEU A 411 1.46 4.77 17.57
N LEU A 412 1.95 5.91 18.09
CA LEU A 412 3.33 6.37 17.90
C LEU A 412 4.35 5.38 18.49
N ALA A 413 4.09 4.85 19.68
CA ALA A 413 4.91 3.80 20.31
C ALA A 413 4.99 2.54 19.43
N ILE A 414 3.88 2.12 18.81
CA ILE A 414 3.87 1.00 17.85
C ILE A 414 4.67 1.36 16.59
N CYS A 415 4.52 2.57 16.03
CA CYS A 415 5.29 3.03 14.87
C CYS A 415 6.82 2.99 15.12
N ILE A 416 7.28 3.45 16.28
CA ILE A 416 8.72 3.45 16.64
C ILE A 416 9.22 2.01 16.88
N SER A 417 8.40 1.15 17.48
CA SER A 417 8.67 -0.30 17.58
C SER A 417 8.82 -0.95 16.19
N ALA A 418 7.96 -0.56 15.24
CA ALA A 418 7.90 -1.13 13.90
C ALA A 418 9.13 -0.85 13.01
N LEU A 419 9.92 0.18 13.32
CA LEU A 419 11.24 0.40 12.70
C LEU A 419 12.19 -0.80 12.91
N GLY A 420 12.00 -1.57 13.99
CA GLY A 420 12.84 -2.71 14.36
C GLY A 420 12.40 -4.08 13.85
N TRP A 421 11.12 -4.25 13.47
CA TRP A 421 10.53 -5.58 13.22
C TRP A 421 11.27 -6.36 12.13
N ARG A 422 11.45 -5.75 10.95
CA ARG A 422 12.12 -6.41 9.81
C ARG A 422 13.63 -6.53 10.00
N ARG A 423 14.22 -5.66 10.82
CA ARG A 423 15.64 -5.68 11.25
C ARG A 423 15.93 -6.74 12.32
N GLY A 424 14.92 -7.49 12.76
CA GLY A 424 15.06 -8.63 13.68
C GLY A 424 15.14 -8.26 15.16
N VAL A 425 14.79 -7.02 15.54
CA VAL A 425 14.76 -6.61 16.96
C VAL A 425 13.71 -7.44 17.71
N PRO A 426 14.01 -8.04 18.88
CA PRO A 426 13.07 -8.87 19.62
C PRO A 426 11.84 -8.05 20.02
N HIS A 427 10.66 -8.49 19.56
CA HIS A 427 9.42 -7.70 19.67
C HIS A 427 9.09 -7.29 21.10
N TRP A 428 9.27 -8.20 22.06
CA TRP A 428 9.05 -7.93 23.49
C TRP A 428 9.96 -6.83 24.06
N ARG A 429 11.18 -6.65 23.55
CA ARG A 429 12.09 -5.58 23.99
C ARG A 429 11.61 -4.22 23.50
N SER A 430 11.20 -4.14 22.24
CA SER A 430 10.59 -2.92 21.68
C SER A 430 9.32 -2.55 22.42
N ILE A 431 8.46 -3.54 22.75
CA ILE A 431 7.26 -3.31 23.57
C ILE A 431 7.66 -2.76 24.95
N ALA A 432 8.54 -3.45 25.69
CA ALA A 432 8.93 -3.02 27.04
C ALA A 432 9.53 -1.61 27.07
N LEU A 433 10.42 -1.27 26.12
CA LEU A 433 11.01 0.06 26.02
C LEU A 433 9.97 1.13 25.67
N MET A 434 9.06 0.86 24.73
CA MET A 434 8.06 1.84 24.30
C MET A 434 6.90 2.00 25.29
N THR A 435 6.54 0.94 26.03
CA THR A 435 5.63 1.04 27.17
C THR A 435 6.26 1.87 28.29
N GLY A 436 7.54 1.63 28.63
CA GLY A 436 8.26 2.45 29.60
C GLY A 436 8.37 3.92 29.19
N ALA A 437 8.71 4.19 27.92
CA ALA A 437 8.75 5.54 27.36
C ALA A 437 7.37 6.21 27.41
N GLY A 438 6.31 5.51 27.01
CA GLY A 438 4.93 6.03 27.03
C GLY A 438 4.42 6.32 28.43
N LEU A 439 4.68 5.45 29.41
CA LEU A 439 4.25 5.66 30.81
C LEU A 439 5.00 6.83 31.46
N THR A 440 6.33 6.91 31.28
CA THR A 440 7.14 8.03 31.80
C THR A 440 6.80 9.35 31.11
N PHE A 441 6.51 9.32 29.81
CA PHE A 441 6.00 10.48 29.06
C PHE A 441 4.65 10.95 29.59
N LEU A 442 3.68 10.04 29.77
CA LEU A 442 2.34 10.35 30.30
C LEU A 442 2.43 10.95 31.70
N ALA A 443 3.30 10.40 32.56
CA ALA A 443 3.59 10.98 33.88
C ALA A 443 4.20 12.39 33.75
N GLY A 444 5.09 12.64 32.78
CA GLY A 444 5.62 13.97 32.47
C GLY A 444 4.54 14.96 32.01
N VAL A 445 3.59 14.51 31.18
CA VAL A 445 2.42 15.32 30.76
C VAL A 445 1.51 15.64 31.94
N ALA A 446 1.31 14.71 32.89
CA ALA A 446 0.57 14.97 34.11
C ALA A 446 1.21 16.05 35.01
N GLN A 447 2.53 16.29 34.87
CA GLN A 447 3.27 17.38 35.54
C GLN A 447 3.27 18.71 34.76
N ASN A 448 2.56 18.82 33.62
CA ASN A 448 2.34 20.11 32.97
C ASN A 448 1.54 21.05 33.90
N PRO A 449 1.67 22.38 33.78
CA PRO A 449 0.90 23.29 34.62
C PRO A 449 -0.60 23.20 34.28
N PRO A 450 -1.52 23.15 35.27
CA PRO A 450 -2.96 23.02 35.02
C PRO A 450 -3.61 24.33 34.52
N THR A 451 -2.95 25.48 34.68
CA THR A 451 -3.37 26.79 34.17
C THR A 451 -2.15 27.54 33.65
N GLN A 452 -2.35 28.56 32.80
CA GLN A 452 -1.25 29.31 32.17
C GLN A 452 -0.33 30.03 33.17
N ASN A 453 -0.81 30.28 34.40
CA ASN A 453 -0.08 30.98 35.45
C ASN A 453 0.49 30.05 36.53
N ALA A 454 0.21 28.73 36.46
CA ALA A 454 0.72 27.76 37.42
C ALA A 454 2.15 27.35 37.06
N ALA A 455 2.96 27.04 38.08
CA ALA A 455 4.27 26.43 37.87
C ALA A 455 4.12 24.97 37.38
N PRO A 456 5.02 24.47 36.52
CA PRO A 456 5.09 23.04 36.20
C PRO A 456 5.52 22.23 37.43
N GLY A 457 5.09 20.97 37.51
CA GLY A 457 5.52 20.05 38.55
C GLY A 457 7.03 19.75 38.48
N PRO A 458 7.72 19.53 39.61
CA PRO A 458 9.18 19.41 39.65
C PRO A 458 9.71 18.19 38.88
N LEU A 459 8.88 17.15 38.72
CA LEU A 459 9.25 15.93 38.00
C LEU A 459 9.03 16.03 36.47
N ARG A 460 8.47 17.14 35.95
CA ARG A 460 8.14 17.29 34.53
C ARG A 460 9.32 17.05 33.59
N LEU A 461 10.41 17.80 33.79
CA LEU A 461 11.61 17.70 32.97
C LEU A 461 12.33 16.34 33.09
N PRO A 462 12.60 15.78 34.29
CA PRO A 462 13.25 14.47 34.37
C PRO A 462 12.39 13.33 33.80
N LEU A 463 11.06 13.38 33.92
CA LEU A 463 10.18 12.38 33.32
C LEU A 463 10.22 12.42 31.78
N PHE A 464 10.17 13.61 31.18
CA PHE A 464 10.37 13.75 29.73
C PHE A 464 11.79 13.36 29.28
N ALA A 465 12.82 13.63 30.09
CA ALA A 465 14.19 13.18 29.81
C ALA A 465 14.31 11.65 29.83
N ILE A 466 13.69 10.97 30.79
CA ILE A 466 13.65 9.50 30.85
C ILE A 466 12.92 8.93 29.62
N ALA A 467 11.76 9.49 29.25
CA ALA A 467 11.04 9.08 28.05
C ALA A 467 11.87 9.26 26.76
N ALA A 468 12.59 10.37 26.65
CA ALA A 468 13.49 10.65 25.54
C ALA A 468 14.68 9.68 25.50
N VAL A 469 15.28 9.34 26.66
CA VAL A 469 16.36 8.34 26.77
C VAL A 469 15.87 6.95 26.37
N LEU A 470 14.68 6.53 26.81
CA LEU A 470 14.10 5.23 26.42
C LEU A 470 13.76 5.17 24.92
N THR A 471 13.27 6.27 24.35
CA THR A 471 13.03 6.42 22.90
C THR A 471 14.36 6.36 22.12
N LEU A 472 15.39 7.08 22.58
CA LEU A 472 16.72 7.06 21.98
C LEU A 472 17.35 5.66 22.07
N ALA A 473 17.21 4.97 23.20
CA ALA A 473 17.67 3.61 23.39
C ALA A 473 17.02 2.64 22.38
N GLN A 474 15.72 2.78 22.11
CA GLN A 474 15.03 2.02 21.05
C GLN A 474 15.58 2.36 19.65
N LEU A 475 15.81 3.63 19.32
CA LEU A 475 16.36 4.02 18.02
C LEU A 475 17.80 3.49 17.83
N ILE A 476 18.63 3.54 18.87
CA ILE A 476 19.97 2.94 18.89
C ILE A 476 19.88 1.42 18.75
N LEU A 477 18.95 0.77 19.46
CA LEU A 477 18.70 -0.67 19.35
C LEU A 477 18.36 -1.05 17.91
N VAL A 478 17.37 -0.39 17.29
CA VAL A 478 16.98 -0.60 15.89
C VAL A 478 18.16 -0.39 14.93
N TRP A 479 18.93 0.68 15.10
CA TRP A 479 20.07 0.98 14.24
C TRP A 479 21.19 -0.07 14.38
N ARG A 480 21.54 -0.45 15.61
CA ARG A 480 22.68 -1.33 15.91
C ARG A 480 22.36 -2.82 15.82
N TRP A 481 21.10 -3.24 15.92
CA TRP A 481 20.74 -4.66 16.07
C TRP A 481 21.34 -5.60 15.01
N PRO A 482 21.30 -5.30 13.69
CA PRO A 482 21.88 -6.20 12.67
C PRO A 482 23.38 -6.46 12.81
N TYR A 483 24.11 -5.65 13.57
CA TYR A 483 25.54 -5.84 13.80
C TYR A 483 25.85 -6.77 14.99
N PHE A 484 24.87 -7.09 15.86
CA PHE A 484 25.05 -8.04 16.95
C PHE A 484 24.97 -9.50 16.45
N PRO A 485 25.64 -10.47 17.09
CA PRO A 485 25.54 -11.89 16.74
C PRO A 485 24.09 -12.41 16.66
N SER A 486 23.25 -12.03 17.62
CA SER A 486 21.82 -12.38 17.63
C SER A 486 21.02 -11.76 16.48
N GLY A 487 21.39 -10.54 16.06
CA GLY A 487 20.74 -9.84 14.95
C GLY A 487 21.17 -10.35 13.57
N ARG A 488 22.39 -10.89 13.45
CA ARG A 488 22.86 -11.56 12.22
C ARG A 488 21.99 -12.77 11.81
N ARG A 489 21.22 -13.36 12.73
CA ARG A 489 20.19 -14.37 12.42
C ARG A 489 19.10 -13.86 11.47
N ALA A 490 18.82 -12.55 11.46
CA ALA A 490 17.89 -11.94 10.51
C ALA A 490 18.51 -11.70 9.12
N GLY A 491 19.84 -11.83 8.98
CA GLY A 491 20.60 -11.60 7.75
C GLY A 491 21.81 -10.67 7.97
N PRO A 492 22.72 -10.58 6.99
CA PRO A 492 23.89 -9.70 7.06
C PRO A 492 23.48 -8.23 7.02
N PRO A 493 24.23 -7.30 7.65
CA PRO A 493 23.96 -5.85 7.60
C PRO A 493 23.82 -5.27 6.18
N GLU A 494 24.50 -5.87 5.20
CA GLU A 494 24.45 -5.53 3.78
C GLU A 494 23.04 -5.75 3.17
N ARG A 495 22.35 -6.84 3.53
CA ARG A 495 20.99 -7.17 3.04
C ARG A 495 20.05 -6.00 3.26
N PHE A 496 20.01 -5.47 4.48
CA PHE A 496 19.17 -4.34 4.84
C PHE A 496 19.43 -3.09 3.98
N ARG A 497 20.64 -2.87 3.44
CA ARG A 497 20.90 -1.71 2.55
C ARG A 497 20.17 -1.84 1.21
N ALA A 498 19.88 -3.06 0.76
CA ALA A 498 19.04 -3.35 -0.41
C ALA A 498 17.53 -3.29 -0.11
N GLU A 499 17.14 -2.96 1.13
CA GLU A 499 15.74 -2.90 1.57
C GLU A 499 15.30 -1.44 1.82
N GLY A 500 14.00 -1.17 1.69
CA GLY A 500 13.38 0.14 1.84
C GLY A 500 13.61 0.74 3.23
N TRP A 501 14.10 1.98 3.28
CA TRP A 501 14.55 2.68 4.48
C TRP A 501 15.51 1.83 5.35
N ALA A 502 16.37 1.05 4.70
CA ALA A 502 17.26 0.09 5.36
C ALA A 502 16.53 -0.96 6.23
N GLY A 503 15.35 -1.42 5.80
CA GLY A 503 14.50 -2.34 6.54
C GLY A 503 13.62 -1.69 7.61
N MET A 504 13.56 -0.35 7.69
CA MET A 504 12.69 0.39 8.61
C MET A 504 11.31 0.73 8.01
N GLY A 505 11.00 0.21 6.81
CA GLY A 505 9.76 0.45 6.07
C GLY A 505 8.46 0.35 6.86
N PRO A 506 8.23 -0.67 7.71
CA PRO A 506 7.00 -0.78 8.49
C PRO A 506 6.71 0.47 9.32
N GLY A 507 7.66 0.91 10.15
CA GLY A 507 7.50 2.11 10.97
C GLY A 507 7.35 3.40 10.14
N VAL A 508 8.06 3.51 9.01
CA VAL A 508 7.95 4.68 8.12
C VAL A 508 6.56 4.78 7.48
N VAL A 509 6.02 3.68 6.93
CA VAL A 509 4.69 3.68 6.30
C VAL A 509 3.58 3.82 7.36
N MET A 510 3.75 3.26 8.56
CA MET A 510 2.83 3.47 9.68
C MET A 510 2.83 4.93 10.17
N LEU A 511 3.97 5.63 10.18
CA LEU A 511 4.03 7.07 10.47
C LEU A 511 3.30 7.91 9.42
N TRP A 512 3.36 7.54 8.14
CA TRP A 512 2.56 8.18 7.09
C TRP A 512 1.06 7.89 7.23
N SER A 513 0.68 6.67 7.58
CA SER A 513 -0.70 6.28 7.90
C SER A 513 -1.27 7.09 9.07
N LEU A 514 -0.51 7.19 10.17
CA LEU A 514 -0.85 7.99 11.35
C LEU A 514 -0.88 9.50 11.03
N GLY A 515 0.06 9.97 10.21
CA GLY A 515 0.09 11.34 9.67
C GLY A 515 -1.18 11.70 8.91
N ALA A 516 -1.56 10.87 7.95
CA ALA A 516 -2.80 11.04 7.20
C ALA A 516 -4.04 11.04 8.12
N ALA A 517 -4.12 10.10 9.08
CA ALA A 517 -5.21 10.05 10.04
C ALA A 517 -5.30 11.34 10.87
N MET A 518 -4.19 11.80 11.46
CA MET A 518 -4.18 12.99 12.30
C MET A 518 -4.41 14.29 11.52
N ILE A 519 -3.90 14.41 10.29
CA ILE A 519 -4.20 15.56 9.41
C ILE A 519 -5.70 15.62 9.11
N LEU A 520 -6.31 14.50 8.70
CA LEU A 520 -7.75 14.46 8.38
C LEU A 520 -8.63 14.68 9.61
N SER A 521 -8.29 14.09 10.76
CA SER A 521 -9.01 14.33 12.02
C SER A 521 -8.90 15.77 12.50
N THR A 522 -7.73 16.40 12.34
CA THR A 522 -7.50 17.80 12.74
C THR A 522 -8.23 18.77 11.81
N LEU A 523 -8.19 18.54 10.49
CA LEU A 523 -8.98 19.29 9.51
C LEU A 523 -10.49 19.17 9.76
N LEU A 524 -10.97 17.98 10.14
CA LEU A 524 -12.37 17.76 10.51
C LEU A 524 -12.75 18.55 11.78
N VAL A 525 -12.01 18.36 12.88
CA VAL A 525 -12.38 18.96 14.18
C VAL A 525 -12.22 20.48 14.16
N LEU A 526 -11.06 20.99 13.74
CA LEU A 526 -10.80 22.44 13.72
C LEU A 526 -11.53 23.15 12.56
N GLY A 527 -11.75 22.46 11.44
CA GLY A 527 -12.55 23.00 10.33
C GLY A 527 -14.02 23.16 10.69
N VAL A 528 -14.62 22.17 11.38
CA VAL A 528 -15.98 22.27 11.89
C VAL A 528 -16.08 23.30 13.01
N GLN A 529 -15.12 23.37 13.94
CA GLN A 529 -15.06 24.42 14.95
C GLN A 529 -15.05 25.83 14.32
N GLY A 530 -14.20 26.06 13.31
CA GLY A 530 -14.11 27.33 12.61
C GLY A 530 -15.41 27.69 11.87
N TRP A 531 -16.05 26.71 11.24
CA TRP A 531 -17.36 26.89 10.61
C TRP A 531 -18.45 27.24 11.64
N LEU A 532 -18.55 26.50 12.74
CA LEU A 532 -19.56 26.69 13.79
C LEU A 532 -19.54 28.12 14.37
N VAL A 533 -18.35 28.70 14.56
CA VAL A 533 -18.18 30.05 15.15
C VAL A 533 -18.34 31.18 14.12
N SER A 534 -18.06 30.94 12.84
CA SER A 534 -17.98 32.02 11.82
C SER A 534 -19.03 31.99 10.72
N GLY A 535 -19.82 30.91 10.59
CA GLY A 535 -20.79 30.74 9.50
C GLY A 535 -20.19 30.41 8.13
N SER A 536 -18.87 30.60 7.97
CA SER A 536 -18.13 30.34 6.72
C SER A 536 -17.17 29.16 6.90
N PRO A 537 -16.89 28.37 5.84
CA PRO A 537 -15.78 27.41 5.88
C PRO A 537 -14.46 28.16 6.16
N PRO A 538 -13.45 27.50 6.77
CA PRO A 538 -12.28 28.17 7.34
C PRO A 538 -11.44 28.91 6.27
N CYS A 539 -11.71 30.20 6.12
CA CYS A 539 -11.03 31.13 5.23
C CYS A 539 -9.80 31.80 5.86
N GLY A 540 -9.29 31.26 6.98
CA GLY A 540 -8.17 31.81 7.73
C GLY A 540 -8.49 33.07 8.55
N CYS A 541 -9.75 33.51 8.58
CA CYS A 541 -10.20 34.65 9.38
C CYS A 541 -10.11 34.36 10.88
N ALA A 542 -9.59 35.33 11.64
CA ALA A 542 -9.55 35.25 13.10
C ALA A 542 -10.96 35.21 13.69
N THR A 543 -11.23 34.23 14.57
CA THR A 543 -12.49 34.17 15.31
C THR A 543 -12.61 35.34 16.28
N PRO A 544 -13.81 35.95 16.45
CA PRO A 544 -13.99 37.04 17.39
C PRO A 544 -13.71 36.58 18.84
N PRO A 545 -13.02 37.38 19.66
CA PRO A 545 -12.39 36.93 20.92
C PRO A 545 -13.35 36.55 22.06
N HIS A 546 -14.67 36.60 21.83
CA HIS A 546 -15.70 36.44 22.87
C HIS A 546 -16.48 35.12 22.79
N ALA A 547 -16.28 34.31 21.75
CA ALA A 547 -17.00 33.06 21.52
C ALA A 547 -16.04 31.90 21.19
N VAL A 548 -15.45 31.28 22.23
CA VAL A 548 -14.38 30.29 22.07
C VAL A 548 -14.89 28.88 22.38
N LEU A 549 -15.32 28.16 21.35
CA LEU A 549 -15.39 26.70 21.37
C LEU A 549 -14.01 26.11 21.68
N ARG A 550 -13.97 25.09 22.55
CA ARG A 550 -12.73 24.43 22.98
C ARG A 550 -12.66 23.01 22.43
N PRO A 551 -11.91 22.75 21.35
CA PRO A 551 -11.71 21.40 20.82
C PRO A 551 -10.74 20.62 21.74
N PRO A 552 -10.69 19.28 21.62
CA PRO A 552 -9.70 18.49 22.34
C PRO A 552 -8.26 18.88 22.00
N ILE A 553 -7.45 18.98 23.06
CA ILE A 553 -6.11 19.62 23.01
C ILE A 553 -5.17 18.99 21.98
N VAL A 554 -5.28 17.69 21.68
CA VAL A 554 -4.42 17.00 20.72
C VAL A 554 -4.60 17.50 19.28
N TYR A 555 -5.82 17.88 18.87
CA TYR A 555 -6.07 18.42 17.54
C TYR A 555 -5.54 19.84 17.42
N HIS A 556 -5.71 20.66 18.46
CA HIS A 556 -5.11 22.00 18.54
C HIS A 556 -3.58 21.92 18.49
N ASN A 557 -2.96 21.20 19.43
CA ASN A 557 -1.51 21.03 19.52
C ASN A 557 -0.89 20.47 18.23
N PHE A 558 -1.58 19.57 17.52
CA PHE A 558 -1.10 19.08 16.23
C PHE A 558 -1.27 20.12 15.12
N GLY A 559 -2.38 20.88 15.12
CA GLY A 559 -2.58 22.07 14.30
C GLY A 559 -1.46 23.09 14.44
N ASP A 560 -1.02 23.37 15.68
CA ASP A 560 0.08 24.29 16.01
C ASP A 560 1.43 23.83 15.43
N VAL A 561 1.61 22.51 15.27
CA VAL A 561 2.84 21.89 14.75
C VAL A 561 2.87 21.83 13.22
N LEU A 562 1.72 21.78 12.54
CA LEU A 562 1.63 21.69 11.08
C LEU A 562 2.35 22.83 10.32
N PRO A 563 2.28 24.12 10.71
CA PRO A 563 3.07 25.19 10.10
C PRO A 563 4.57 24.91 10.12
N PHE A 564 5.11 24.37 11.21
CA PHE A 564 6.53 24.04 11.32
C PHE A 564 6.94 22.88 10.42
N ILE A 565 6.10 21.85 10.30
CA ILE A 565 6.31 20.76 9.35
C ILE A 565 6.28 21.30 7.91
N ALA A 566 5.36 22.21 7.58
CA ALA A 566 5.27 22.85 6.26
C ALA A 566 6.48 23.75 5.95
N ILE A 567 6.99 24.50 6.92
CA ILE A 567 8.21 25.31 6.77
C ILE A 567 9.44 24.41 6.60
N ALA A 568 9.57 23.34 7.39
CA ALA A 568 10.66 22.38 7.24
C ALA A 568 10.63 21.68 5.86
N LEU A 569 9.43 21.33 5.37
CA LEU A 569 9.17 20.87 4.01
C LEU A 569 9.65 21.86 2.94
N ALA A 570 9.27 23.14 3.07
CA ALA A 570 9.69 24.20 2.16
C ALA A 570 11.21 24.39 2.14
N LEU A 571 11.87 24.38 3.31
CA LEU A 571 13.31 24.49 3.43
C LEU A 571 14.04 23.29 2.80
N VAL A 572 13.54 22.06 2.98
CA VAL A 572 14.07 20.86 2.29
C VAL A 572 13.89 20.98 0.78
N GLY A 573 12.72 21.41 0.32
CA GLY A 573 12.44 21.63 -1.11
C GLY A 573 13.36 22.68 -1.73
N ILE A 574 13.54 23.83 -1.06
CA ILE A 574 14.48 24.89 -1.47
C ILE A 574 15.91 24.38 -1.46
N GLY A 575 16.33 23.60 -0.45
CA GLY A 575 17.67 23.00 -0.40
C GLY A 575 17.93 22.05 -1.57
N VAL A 576 16.95 21.22 -1.94
CA VAL A 576 17.02 20.36 -3.13
C VAL A 576 17.05 21.20 -4.42
N ALA A 577 16.22 22.23 -4.54
CA ALA A 577 16.19 23.11 -5.71
C ALA A 577 17.51 23.91 -5.87
N ALA A 578 18.08 24.41 -4.78
CA ALA A 578 19.37 25.10 -4.76
C ALA A 578 20.52 24.14 -5.14
N ALA A 579 20.46 22.88 -4.69
CA ALA A 579 21.39 21.84 -5.16
C ALA A 579 21.21 21.55 -6.66
N VAL A 580 19.98 21.47 -7.17
CA VAL A 580 19.71 21.32 -8.62
C VAL A 580 20.32 22.50 -9.41
N LEU A 581 20.14 23.74 -8.95
CA LEU A 581 20.66 24.96 -9.58
C LEU A 581 22.19 25.09 -9.50
N ARG A 582 22.83 24.60 -8.44
CA ARG A 582 24.29 24.70 -8.24
C ARG A 582 25.10 23.69 -9.06
N TRP A 583 24.51 22.54 -9.41
CA TRP A 583 25.24 21.40 -10.02
C TRP A 583 24.73 20.99 -11.42
N VAL A 584 24.02 21.90 -12.11
CA VAL A 584 23.38 21.74 -13.43
C VAL A 584 24.21 21.01 -14.52
N PRO A 585 25.53 21.25 -14.71
CA PRO A 585 26.28 20.64 -15.80
C PRO A 585 26.75 19.18 -15.55
N LEU A 586 26.72 18.69 -14.30
CA LEU A 586 27.31 17.40 -13.91
C LEU A 586 26.27 16.28 -13.69
N LEU A 587 25.07 16.44 -14.27
CA LEU A 587 23.94 15.50 -14.16
C LEU A 587 23.95 14.41 -15.25
N THR A 588 25.06 14.23 -15.95
CA THR A 588 25.26 13.10 -16.85
C THR A 588 25.52 11.81 -16.07
N THR A 589 25.27 10.68 -16.72
CA THR A 589 25.42 9.35 -16.14
C THR A 589 26.84 9.13 -15.58
N PRO A 590 27.00 8.26 -14.57
CA PRO A 590 28.31 7.71 -14.24
C PRO A 590 29.00 7.22 -15.52
N ARG A 591 30.31 7.47 -15.62
CA ARG A 591 31.09 7.00 -16.77
C ARG A 591 31.31 5.49 -16.65
N THR A 592 31.67 4.85 -17.74
CA THR A 592 32.18 3.47 -17.74
C THR A 592 33.44 3.36 -16.89
N ARG A 593 33.85 2.14 -16.53
CA ARG A 593 34.95 1.84 -15.60
C ARG A 593 36.28 2.52 -15.97
N ASP A 594 36.53 2.74 -17.26
CA ASP A 594 37.71 3.44 -17.79
C ASP A 594 37.60 4.97 -17.80
N GLY A 595 36.47 5.55 -17.36
CA GLY A 595 36.20 6.98 -17.41
C GLY A 595 36.00 7.56 -18.82
N ARG A 596 35.92 6.70 -19.85
CA ARG A 596 35.96 7.05 -21.28
C ARG A 596 34.60 7.41 -21.90
N ARG A 597 33.50 6.77 -21.49
CA ARG A 597 32.16 7.03 -22.06
C ARG A 597 31.10 7.22 -20.98
N PRO A 598 30.05 8.05 -21.19
CA PRO A 598 28.84 8.01 -20.39
C PRO A 598 28.11 6.67 -20.60
N LEU A 599 27.44 6.13 -19.59
CA LEU A 599 26.70 4.84 -19.70
C LEU A 599 25.64 4.75 -20.80
N LEU A 600 25.15 5.89 -21.30
CA LEU A 600 24.55 5.94 -22.63
C LEU A 600 25.30 7.00 -23.42
N GLU A 601 26.00 6.54 -24.46
CA GLU A 601 26.49 7.36 -25.55
C GLU A 601 25.26 8.02 -26.22
N GLN A 602 25.36 9.30 -26.59
CA GLN A 602 24.36 9.82 -27.54
C GLN A 602 24.56 9.08 -28.85
N VAL A 603 23.48 8.86 -29.60
CA VAL A 603 23.57 8.22 -30.91
C VAL A 603 24.21 9.22 -31.89
N ASP A 604 25.54 9.26 -31.89
CA ASP A 604 26.34 10.33 -32.51
C ASP A 604 26.31 10.32 -34.04
N ALA A 605 26.04 9.16 -34.65
CA ALA A 605 25.89 9.04 -36.09
C ALA A 605 24.90 7.95 -36.44
N TYR A 606 24.13 8.24 -37.48
CA TYR A 606 22.90 7.54 -37.75
C TYR A 606 22.64 7.84 -39.26
N ARG A 607 22.37 6.84 -40.10
CA ARG A 607 22.05 6.93 -41.56
C ARG A 607 21.33 5.62 -41.99
N ASP A 608 20.27 5.65 -42.80
CA ASP A 608 19.21 4.60 -42.91
C ASP A 608 18.10 4.71 -41.83
N GLY A 609 17.27 5.76 -41.92
CA GLY A 609 16.26 6.16 -40.91
C GLY A 609 16.77 7.09 -39.79
N ARG A 610 17.93 7.70 -39.99
CA ARG A 610 19.02 7.66 -38.99
C ARG A 610 19.84 8.98 -39.32
N ILE A 611 20.22 9.82 -38.33
CA ILE A 611 20.73 11.24 -38.31
C ILE A 611 22.20 11.50 -38.80
N ALA A 612 22.35 12.35 -39.81
CA ALA A 612 23.60 13.08 -40.11
C ALA A 612 23.40 14.61 -39.97
N ALA A 613 24.30 15.27 -39.25
CA ALA A 613 24.50 16.73 -39.14
C ALA A 613 23.24 17.63 -39.06
N SER A 614 22.80 17.99 -37.84
CA SER A 614 21.92 19.16 -37.64
C SER A 614 22.11 19.87 -36.30
N THR A 615 22.01 21.20 -36.32
CA THR A 615 22.05 22.10 -35.14
C THR A 615 20.85 21.91 -34.19
N THR A 616 19.86 21.11 -34.60
CA THR A 616 18.73 20.66 -33.77
C THR A 616 19.15 19.73 -32.62
N ALA A 617 20.32 19.09 -32.72
CA ALA A 617 20.86 18.19 -31.69
C ALA A 617 20.92 18.84 -30.31
N ASP A 618 21.37 20.10 -30.21
CA ASP A 618 21.44 20.84 -28.94
C ASP A 618 20.07 20.99 -28.27
N ARG A 619 19.04 21.33 -29.05
CA ARG A 619 17.68 21.52 -28.51
C ARG A 619 17.04 20.20 -28.06
N LEU A 620 17.29 19.10 -28.76
CA LEU A 620 16.81 17.78 -28.35
C LEU A 620 17.58 17.26 -27.14
N ALA A 621 18.90 17.34 -27.14
CA ALA A 621 19.76 16.98 -26.01
C ALA A 621 19.38 17.76 -24.74
N LEU A 622 19.14 19.08 -24.85
CA LEU A 622 18.63 19.89 -23.73
C LEU A 622 17.26 19.43 -23.22
N LYS A 623 16.34 18.97 -24.09
CA LYS A 623 15.04 18.41 -23.67
C LYS A 623 15.21 17.06 -22.98
N ILE A 624 16.06 16.17 -23.52
CA ILE A 624 16.40 14.87 -22.91
C ILE A 624 17.03 15.07 -21.53
N LEU A 625 18.01 15.98 -21.40
CA LEU A 625 18.63 16.34 -20.13
C LEU A 625 17.61 16.90 -19.13
N ARG A 626 16.64 17.72 -19.57
CA ARG A 626 15.53 18.19 -18.71
C ARG A 626 14.65 17.04 -18.23
N ALA A 627 14.33 16.07 -19.09
CA ALA A 627 13.55 14.89 -18.72
C ALA A 627 14.32 13.99 -17.72
N ARG A 628 15.59 13.66 -18.00
CA ARG A 628 16.48 12.95 -17.07
C ARG A 628 16.59 13.64 -15.70
N ARG A 629 16.63 14.98 -15.66
CA ARG A 629 16.64 15.77 -14.41
C ARG A 629 15.34 15.64 -13.63
N LEU A 630 14.19 15.71 -14.30
CA LEU A 630 12.87 15.55 -13.67
C LEU A 630 12.72 14.13 -13.09
N ALA A 631 13.09 13.11 -13.87
CA ALA A 631 13.15 11.72 -13.41
C ALA A 631 14.05 11.56 -12.17
N ALA A 632 15.29 12.05 -12.23
CA ALA A 632 16.21 12.01 -11.10
C ALA A 632 15.65 12.72 -9.84
N LEU A 633 14.89 13.80 -9.98
CA LEU A 633 14.23 14.46 -8.85
C LEU A 633 13.17 13.54 -8.21
N VAL A 634 12.30 12.93 -9.04
CA VAL A 634 11.28 11.96 -8.58
C VAL A 634 11.93 10.74 -7.90
N HIS A 635 13.06 10.25 -8.42
CA HIS A 635 13.81 9.12 -7.87
C HIS A 635 14.37 9.37 -6.45
N ARG A 636 14.37 10.61 -5.94
CA ARG A 636 14.72 10.92 -4.53
C ARG A 636 13.57 10.72 -3.55
N GLY A 637 12.42 10.20 -3.99
CA GLY A 637 11.22 9.99 -3.17
C GLY A 637 11.47 9.20 -1.88
N GLU A 638 12.14 8.04 -1.92
CA GLU A 638 12.37 7.19 -0.74
C GLU A 638 13.02 7.97 0.44
N PRO A 639 14.22 8.56 0.33
CA PRO A 639 14.84 9.27 1.44
C PRO A 639 14.06 10.53 1.87
N ILE A 640 13.37 11.21 0.95
CA ILE A 640 12.49 12.35 1.31
C ILE A 640 11.34 11.86 2.19
N LEU A 641 10.60 10.83 1.77
CA LEU A 641 9.50 10.24 2.55
C LEU A 641 9.96 9.73 3.93
N GLY A 642 11.20 9.29 4.05
CA GLY A 642 11.81 8.89 5.33
C GLY A 642 12.09 10.07 6.27
N ILE A 643 12.60 11.19 5.75
CA ILE A 643 12.79 12.44 6.52
C ILE A 643 11.44 12.98 6.98
N LEU A 644 10.44 12.97 6.11
CA LEU A 644 9.10 13.45 6.44
C LEU A 644 8.40 12.60 7.51
N ALA A 645 8.54 11.27 7.45
CA ALA A 645 8.08 10.40 8.53
C ALA A 645 8.77 10.70 9.88
N ALA A 646 10.08 11.01 9.87
CA ALA A 646 10.79 11.41 11.07
C ALA A 646 10.32 12.78 11.62
N LEU A 647 10.07 13.76 10.74
CA LEU A 647 9.49 15.06 11.13
C LEU A 647 8.07 14.91 11.69
N LEU A 648 7.23 14.05 11.09
CA LEU A 648 5.92 13.69 11.64
C LEU A 648 6.03 13.06 13.03
N ALA A 649 6.96 12.12 13.24
CA ALA A 649 7.20 11.50 14.54
C ALA A 649 7.59 12.53 15.62
N VAL A 650 8.52 13.44 15.31
CA VAL A 650 8.88 14.56 16.21
C VAL A 650 7.68 15.47 16.45
N GLY A 651 6.91 15.78 15.41
CA GLY A 651 5.71 16.60 15.51
C GLY A 651 4.66 16.00 16.45
N PHE A 652 4.44 14.68 16.41
CA PHE A 652 3.56 13.99 17.36
C PHE A 652 4.09 14.05 18.80
N VAL A 653 5.39 13.87 19.02
CA VAL A 653 5.98 14.01 20.38
C VAL A 653 5.77 15.43 20.92
N VAL A 654 6.00 16.46 20.10
CA VAL A 654 5.75 17.86 20.48
C VAL A 654 4.27 18.10 20.78
N ALA A 655 3.37 17.66 19.89
CA ALA A 655 1.93 17.82 20.06
C ALA A 655 1.38 17.08 21.30
N LEU A 656 2.01 15.99 21.73
CA LEU A 656 1.65 15.27 22.95
C LEU A 656 2.29 15.85 24.22
N ALA A 657 3.46 16.50 24.13
CA ALA A 657 4.22 17.00 25.29
C ALA A 657 3.76 18.39 25.75
N VAL A 658 3.39 19.24 24.80
CA VAL A 658 3.00 20.63 25.03
C VAL A 658 1.61 20.72 25.67
N SER A 659 1.45 21.65 26.61
CA SER A 659 0.15 22.07 27.11
C SER A 659 0.16 23.59 27.24
N TYR A 660 -0.81 24.25 26.59
CA TYR A 660 -1.13 25.70 26.63
C TYR A 660 0.03 26.60 27.11
N SER A 661 1.12 26.67 26.34
CA SER A 661 2.30 27.47 26.72
C SER A 661 2.38 28.78 25.94
N VAL A 662 2.90 29.83 26.58
CA VAL A 662 3.01 31.21 26.06
C VAL A 662 3.68 31.26 24.68
N VAL A 663 4.59 30.32 24.38
CA VAL A 663 5.33 30.24 23.12
C VAL A 663 4.40 30.05 21.92
N PHE A 664 3.37 29.21 22.04
CA PHE A 664 2.48 28.87 20.91
C PHE A 664 1.45 29.96 20.59
N ARG A 665 1.12 30.85 21.53
CA ARG A 665 0.16 31.96 21.30
C ARG A 665 0.56 32.91 20.17
N TRP A 666 1.85 33.02 19.86
CA TRP A 666 2.34 33.81 18.72
C TRP A 666 2.13 33.10 17.37
N ILE A 667 1.82 31.80 17.38
CA ILE A 667 1.63 30.92 16.22
C ILE A 667 0.14 30.57 16.02
N ASP A 668 -0.73 30.68 17.03
CA ASP A 668 -2.19 30.46 16.91
C ASP A 668 -2.79 31.17 15.67
N ALA A 669 -2.34 32.41 15.38
CA ALA A 669 -2.76 33.20 14.23
C ALA A 669 -2.32 32.62 12.85
N LEU A 670 -1.31 31.74 12.83
CA LEU A 670 -0.83 31.03 11.64
C LEU A 670 -1.53 29.68 11.42
N VAL A 671 -2.16 29.10 12.45
CA VAL A 671 -2.79 27.77 12.38
C VAL A 671 -3.98 27.76 11.43
N GLY A 672 -4.91 28.72 11.58
CA GLY A 672 -6.06 28.88 10.68
C GLY A 672 -5.64 29.02 9.20
N PRO A 673 -4.76 29.98 8.85
CA PRO A 673 -4.20 30.11 7.50
C PRO A 673 -3.47 28.85 7.00
N ALA A 674 -2.66 28.19 7.84
CA ALA A 674 -1.94 26.98 7.43
C ALA A 674 -2.88 25.80 7.13
N LEU A 675 -3.91 25.60 7.98
CA LEU A 675 -4.95 24.59 7.73
C LEU A 675 -5.77 24.92 6.49
N ALA A 676 -6.09 26.20 6.25
CA ALA A 676 -6.76 26.65 5.04
C ALA A 676 -5.91 26.40 3.78
N VAL A 677 -4.60 26.66 3.83
CA VAL A 677 -3.66 26.35 2.73
C VAL A 677 -3.55 24.83 2.51
N ILE A 678 -3.48 24.02 3.57
CA ILE A 678 -3.45 22.56 3.46
C ILE A 678 -4.76 22.03 2.85
N ALA A 679 -5.92 22.50 3.33
CA ALA A 679 -7.22 22.13 2.80
C ALA A 679 -7.39 22.57 1.33
N ALA A 680 -6.98 23.79 0.99
CA ALA A 680 -6.99 24.30 -0.37
C ALA A 680 -6.03 23.53 -1.29
N ALA A 681 -4.85 23.15 -0.82
CA ALA A 681 -3.90 22.34 -1.59
C ALA A 681 -4.44 20.91 -1.83
N ILE A 682 -5.00 20.28 -0.80
CA ILE A 682 -5.67 18.97 -0.92
C ILE A 682 -6.83 19.07 -1.91
N LEU A 683 -7.71 20.06 -1.77
CA LEU A 683 -8.86 20.26 -2.64
C LEU A 683 -8.43 20.58 -4.08
N ALA A 684 -7.43 21.43 -4.27
CA ALA A 684 -6.87 21.74 -5.59
C ALA A 684 -6.35 20.48 -6.26
N VAL A 685 -5.53 19.66 -5.58
CA VAL A 685 -5.03 18.41 -6.15
C VAL A 685 -6.17 17.40 -6.41
N VAL A 686 -7.16 17.30 -5.53
CA VAL A 686 -8.34 16.44 -5.71
C VAL A 686 -9.18 16.87 -6.92
N VAL A 687 -9.44 18.17 -7.07
CA VAL A 687 -10.17 18.75 -8.22
C VAL A 687 -9.35 18.59 -9.50
N GLU A 688 -8.05 18.85 -9.48
CA GLU A 688 -7.19 18.70 -10.66
C GLU A 688 -7.03 17.23 -11.09
N ASN A 689 -7.02 16.29 -10.13
CA ASN A 689 -7.09 14.85 -10.41
C ASN A 689 -8.46 14.43 -10.98
N ALA A 690 -9.56 15.01 -10.50
CA ALA A 690 -10.90 14.75 -11.03
C ALA A 690 -11.08 15.33 -12.45
N LEU A 691 -10.45 16.48 -12.74
CA LEU A 691 -10.53 17.16 -14.03
C LEU A 691 -9.54 16.64 -15.09
N THR A 692 -8.47 15.93 -14.73
CA THR A 692 -7.41 15.55 -15.70
C THR A 692 -7.06 14.07 -15.70
N ALA A 693 -7.16 13.43 -16.86
CA ALA A 693 -6.80 12.03 -17.09
C ALA A 693 -5.27 11.77 -17.18
N LYS A 694 -4.43 12.61 -16.56
CA LYS A 694 -2.96 12.49 -16.62
C LYS A 694 -2.43 11.66 -15.44
N GLU A 695 -1.30 10.99 -15.67
CA GLU A 695 -0.53 10.31 -14.61
C GLU A 695 -0.11 11.32 -13.53
N ARG A 696 -0.50 11.09 -12.27
CA ARG A 696 -0.25 12.01 -11.16
C ARG A 696 0.11 11.27 -9.86
N PRO A 697 0.93 11.85 -8.96
CA PRO A 697 1.48 11.14 -7.80
C PRO A 697 0.45 10.46 -6.88
N ILE A 698 -0.74 11.05 -6.70
CA ILE A 698 -1.79 10.47 -5.86
C ILE A 698 -2.36 9.19 -6.47
N SER A 699 -2.52 9.11 -7.80
CA SER A 699 -3.04 7.88 -8.42
C SER A 699 -2.03 6.74 -8.33
N ILE A 700 -0.71 7.04 -8.40
CA ILE A 700 0.35 6.06 -8.16
C ILE A 700 0.27 5.49 -6.73
N MET A 701 0.12 6.38 -5.74
CA MET A 701 -0.01 5.99 -4.33
C MET A 701 -1.27 5.15 -4.09
N TRP A 702 -2.39 5.54 -4.70
CA TRP A 702 -3.65 4.79 -4.61
C TRP A 702 -3.54 3.39 -5.22
N ASP A 703 -3.02 3.28 -6.45
CA ASP A 703 -2.89 1.98 -7.12
C ASP A 703 -1.91 1.06 -6.35
N LEU A 704 -0.85 1.61 -5.73
CA LEU A 704 0.04 0.87 -4.82
C LEU A 704 -0.67 0.37 -3.54
N MET A 705 -1.60 1.14 -2.99
CA MET A 705 -2.40 0.74 -1.82
C MET A 705 -3.49 -0.29 -2.17
N CYS A 706 -3.96 -0.29 -3.42
CA CYS A 706 -4.95 -1.22 -3.97
C CYS A 706 -4.35 -2.45 -4.68
N PHE A 707 -3.02 -2.58 -4.75
CA PHE A 707 -2.36 -3.72 -5.39
C PHE A 707 -2.27 -4.96 -4.50
N LEU A 708 -2.18 -4.81 -3.17
CA LEU A 708 -1.96 -5.95 -2.26
C LEU A 708 -3.23 -6.34 -1.50
N PRO A 709 -3.48 -7.66 -1.27
CA PRO A 709 -4.63 -8.15 -0.52
C PRO A 709 -4.78 -7.47 0.86
N ARG A 710 -6.03 -7.37 1.34
CA ARG A 710 -6.32 -6.75 2.63
C ARG A 710 -5.84 -7.62 3.79
N ALA A 711 -4.74 -7.22 4.42
CA ALA A 711 -4.05 -7.93 5.49
C ALA A 711 -3.82 -7.08 6.76
N GLY A 712 -3.71 -5.75 6.61
CA GLY A 712 -3.50 -4.80 7.71
C GLY A 712 -4.78 -4.23 8.32
N HIS A 713 -5.62 -3.55 7.52
CA HIS A 713 -6.82 -2.85 8.00
C HIS A 713 -8.09 -3.33 7.26
N PRO A 714 -9.21 -3.62 7.96
CA PRO A 714 -10.44 -4.14 7.32
C PRO A 714 -11.04 -3.17 6.30
N PHE A 715 -11.19 -1.90 6.70
CA PHE A 715 -11.71 -0.83 5.86
C PHE A 715 -10.65 -0.21 4.93
N GLY A 716 -9.55 -0.94 4.64
CA GLY A 716 -8.66 -0.56 3.54
C GLY A 716 -9.38 -0.67 2.18
N PRO A 717 -8.85 -0.03 1.12
CA PRO A 717 -9.44 -0.16 -0.21
C PRO A 717 -9.41 -1.61 -0.73
N PRO A 718 -10.31 -1.97 -1.66
CA PRO A 718 -10.31 -3.30 -2.28
C PRO A 718 -9.04 -3.52 -3.11
N CYS A 719 -8.59 -4.77 -3.18
CA CYS A 719 -7.46 -5.13 -4.02
C CYS A 719 -7.94 -5.48 -5.43
N TYR A 720 -7.47 -4.78 -6.46
CA TYR A 720 -7.86 -5.12 -7.83
C TYR A 720 -7.11 -6.37 -8.33
N ALA A 721 -5.91 -6.66 -7.78
CA ALA A 721 -5.11 -7.82 -8.14
C ALA A 721 -5.68 -9.16 -7.63
N GLU A 722 -6.55 -9.16 -6.61
CA GLU A 722 -7.39 -10.31 -6.20
C GLU A 722 -8.31 -10.80 -7.36
N ARG A 723 -8.54 -9.96 -8.38
CA ARG A 723 -9.26 -10.32 -9.62
C ARG A 723 -8.34 -10.42 -10.84
N VAL A 724 -7.44 -9.45 -11.05
CA VAL A 724 -6.56 -9.41 -12.23
C VAL A 724 -5.61 -10.60 -12.32
N VAL A 725 -4.99 -11.01 -11.20
CA VAL A 725 -3.97 -12.06 -11.24
C VAL A 725 -4.57 -13.43 -11.63
N PRO A 726 -5.72 -13.86 -11.06
CA PRO A 726 -6.45 -15.03 -11.56
C PRO A 726 -6.91 -14.93 -13.01
N GLU A 727 -7.52 -13.80 -13.45
CA GLU A 727 -7.96 -13.65 -14.84
C GLU A 727 -6.80 -13.79 -15.84
N LEU A 728 -5.64 -13.21 -15.53
CA LEU A 728 -4.43 -13.35 -16.36
C LEU A 728 -3.88 -14.79 -16.33
N ARG A 729 -3.89 -15.47 -15.18
CA ARG A 729 -3.47 -16.89 -15.05
C ARG A 729 -4.35 -17.76 -15.94
N ASP A 730 -5.66 -17.66 -15.77
CA ASP A 730 -6.63 -18.50 -16.46
C ASP A 730 -6.55 -18.26 -17.98
N ARG A 731 -6.36 -17.01 -18.45
CA ARG A 731 -6.15 -16.72 -19.88
C ARG A 731 -4.90 -17.39 -20.47
N VAL A 732 -3.81 -17.47 -19.70
CA VAL A 732 -2.56 -18.14 -20.11
C VAL A 732 -2.77 -19.65 -20.17
N ALA A 733 -3.37 -20.24 -19.12
CA ALA A 733 -3.69 -21.67 -19.10
C ALA A 733 -4.65 -22.06 -20.25
N ASP A 734 -5.72 -21.30 -20.45
CA ASP A 734 -6.66 -21.46 -21.58
C ASP A 734 -5.91 -21.45 -22.92
N TRP A 735 -4.96 -20.53 -23.14
CA TRP A 735 -4.18 -20.50 -24.39
C TRP A 735 -3.22 -21.68 -24.53
N LEU A 736 -2.60 -22.15 -23.45
CA LEU A 736 -1.68 -23.28 -23.50
C LEU A 736 -2.38 -24.65 -23.63
N THR A 737 -3.70 -24.71 -23.45
CA THR A 737 -4.51 -25.94 -23.48
C THR A 737 -5.66 -25.95 -24.49
N HIS A 738 -5.84 -24.91 -25.31
CA HIS A 738 -7.01 -24.76 -26.20
C HIS A 738 -7.16 -25.83 -27.30
N ASP A 739 -6.11 -26.58 -27.61
CA ASP A 739 -6.09 -27.76 -28.50
C ASP A 739 -6.50 -29.06 -27.80
N ARG A 740 -6.78 -29.04 -26.49
CA ARG A 740 -7.14 -30.20 -25.68
C ARG A 740 -8.62 -30.17 -25.34
N GLU A 741 -9.35 -31.23 -25.69
CA GLU A 741 -10.74 -31.43 -25.29
C GLU A 741 -10.87 -32.50 -24.18
N PRO A 742 -11.73 -32.31 -23.18
CA PRO A 742 -11.94 -33.29 -22.12
C PRO A 742 -12.66 -34.54 -22.66
N PRO A 743 -12.27 -35.76 -22.23
CA PRO A 743 -12.98 -36.99 -22.58
C PRO A 743 -14.48 -36.93 -22.27
N GLU A 744 -15.29 -37.53 -23.15
CA GLU A 744 -16.73 -37.65 -22.93
C GLU A 744 -17.07 -38.47 -21.68
N GLY A 745 -18.23 -38.21 -21.08
CA GLY A 745 -18.74 -38.99 -19.95
C GLY A 745 -18.17 -38.65 -18.56
N LEU A 746 -17.09 -37.87 -18.46
CA LEU A 746 -16.50 -37.48 -17.17
C LEU A 746 -17.46 -36.69 -16.28
N THR A 747 -17.45 -36.97 -14.97
CA THR A 747 -18.13 -36.15 -13.95
C THR A 747 -17.42 -34.79 -13.76
N LEU A 748 -18.08 -33.82 -13.13
CA LEU A 748 -17.49 -32.49 -12.90
C LEU A 748 -16.15 -32.56 -12.15
N ALA A 749 -16.04 -33.40 -11.12
CA ALA A 749 -14.81 -33.57 -10.34
C ALA A 749 -13.68 -34.22 -11.15
N GLU A 750 -14.01 -35.11 -12.10
CA GLU A 750 -13.02 -35.73 -13.00
C GLU A 750 -12.58 -34.76 -14.09
N ARG A 751 -13.48 -33.95 -14.66
CA ARG A 751 -13.11 -32.89 -15.62
C ARG A 751 -12.19 -31.85 -15.02
N LEU A 752 -12.42 -31.45 -13.76
CA LEU A 752 -11.53 -30.52 -13.06
C LEU A 752 -10.14 -31.14 -12.90
N ARG A 753 -10.03 -32.37 -12.39
CA ARG A 753 -8.74 -33.08 -12.28
C ARG A 753 -8.02 -33.23 -13.62
N TRP A 754 -8.73 -33.69 -14.66
CA TRP A 754 -8.17 -33.81 -16.01
C TRP A 754 -7.63 -32.48 -16.53
N ARG A 755 -8.37 -31.37 -16.33
CA ARG A 755 -7.93 -30.05 -16.76
C ARG A 755 -6.71 -29.58 -15.96
N ASP A 756 -6.68 -29.83 -14.64
CA ASP A 756 -5.54 -29.48 -13.79
C ASP A 756 -4.28 -30.26 -14.22
N GLU A 757 -4.41 -31.55 -14.57
CA GLU A 757 -3.35 -32.38 -15.16
C GLU A 757 -2.88 -31.85 -16.54
N GLN A 758 -3.82 -31.40 -17.40
CA GLN A 758 -3.46 -30.80 -18.70
C GLN A 758 -2.78 -29.44 -18.54
N GLU A 759 -3.20 -28.62 -17.57
CA GLU A 759 -2.56 -27.34 -17.24
C GLU A 759 -1.11 -27.58 -16.81
N GLU A 760 -0.87 -28.53 -15.89
CA GLU A 760 0.47 -28.88 -15.41
C GLU A 760 1.39 -29.36 -16.54
N ALA A 761 0.92 -30.28 -17.39
CA ALA A 761 1.67 -30.74 -18.56
C ALA A 761 1.97 -29.57 -19.53
N ALA A 762 0.99 -28.70 -19.81
CA ALA A 762 1.15 -27.59 -20.74
C ALA A 762 2.07 -26.45 -20.24
N LEU A 763 2.40 -26.43 -18.95
CA LEU A 763 3.36 -25.48 -18.36
C LEU A 763 4.77 -26.06 -18.26
N GLY A 764 4.88 -27.36 -17.91
CA GLY A 764 6.14 -28.06 -17.69
C GLY A 764 6.80 -28.68 -18.93
N GLU A 765 6.01 -29.04 -19.95
CA GLU A 765 6.47 -29.64 -21.21
C GLU A 765 6.44 -28.64 -22.37
N LYS A 766 7.26 -28.84 -23.41
CA LYS A 766 7.27 -27.95 -24.58
C LYS A 766 6.04 -28.20 -25.46
N ARG A 767 5.37 -27.12 -25.86
CA ARG A 767 4.10 -27.13 -26.61
C ARG A 767 4.25 -26.34 -27.93
N PRO A 768 3.38 -26.58 -28.93
CA PRO A 768 3.34 -25.75 -30.14
C PRO A 768 2.77 -24.34 -29.88
N PHE A 769 2.10 -24.12 -28.74
CA PHE A 769 1.50 -22.84 -28.37
C PHE A 769 2.28 -22.18 -27.25
N SER A 770 2.52 -20.87 -27.37
CA SER A 770 3.33 -20.08 -26.43
C SER A 770 2.68 -18.74 -26.08
N VAL A 771 3.06 -18.17 -24.93
CA VAL A 771 2.55 -16.86 -24.46
C VAL A 771 3.70 -15.92 -24.08
N VAL A 772 3.66 -14.68 -24.57
CA VAL A 772 4.53 -13.58 -24.12
C VAL A 772 3.70 -12.58 -23.32
N LEU A 773 4.02 -12.42 -22.03
CA LEU A 773 3.42 -11.39 -21.17
C LEU A 773 4.13 -10.05 -21.39
N SER A 774 3.52 -9.16 -22.17
CA SER A 774 4.04 -7.83 -22.50
C SER A 774 3.56 -6.77 -21.52
N ALA A 775 4.34 -6.47 -20.49
CA ALA A 775 3.87 -5.83 -19.28
C ALA A 775 4.53 -4.46 -18.98
N HIS A 776 3.72 -3.40 -19.03
CA HIS A 776 4.15 -2.02 -18.77
C HIS A 776 4.04 -1.65 -17.29
N SER A 777 5.09 -1.07 -16.70
CA SER A 777 4.98 -0.35 -15.41
C SER A 777 4.39 -1.25 -14.30
N LEU A 778 3.30 -0.86 -13.63
CA LEU A 778 2.62 -1.70 -12.63
C LEU A 778 2.05 -3.01 -13.22
N GLY A 779 1.81 -3.06 -14.53
CA GLY A 779 1.52 -4.28 -15.28
C GLY A 779 2.62 -5.34 -15.15
N ALA A 780 3.90 -4.93 -15.05
CA ALA A 780 5.00 -5.87 -14.81
C ALA A 780 4.88 -6.59 -13.45
N VAL A 781 4.36 -5.89 -12.43
CA VAL A 781 4.13 -6.48 -11.10
C VAL A 781 2.96 -7.47 -11.14
N LEU A 782 1.93 -7.19 -11.93
CA LEU A 782 0.80 -8.11 -12.17
C LEU A 782 1.26 -9.35 -12.93
N ALA A 783 1.99 -9.19 -14.04
CA ALA A 783 2.54 -10.29 -14.83
C ALA A 783 3.45 -11.21 -13.99
N VAL A 784 4.36 -10.65 -13.19
CA VAL A 784 5.20 -11.43 -12.27
C VAL A 784 4.38 -12.13 -11.19
N SER A 785 3.33 -11.49 -10.67
CA SER A 785 2.42 -12.12 -9.71
C SER A 785 1.67 -13.31 -10.33
N THR A 786 1.23 -13.17 -11.58
CA THR A 786 0.60 -14.25 -12.37
C THR A 786 1.57 -15.40 -12.64
N LEU A 787 2.82 -15.12 -12.99
CA LEU A 787 3.84 -16.17 -13.21
C LEU A 787 4.11 -17.01 -11.95
N PHE A 788 4.05 -16.42 -10.75
CA PHE A 788 4.13 -17.20 -9.50
C PHE A 788 2.85 -18.02 -9.20
N THR A 789 1.73 -17.77 -9.87
CA THR A 789 0.49 -18.58 -9.78
C THR A 789 0.31 -19.57 -10.93
N LEU A 790 1.12 -19.47 -11.99
CA LEU A 790 1.14 -20.35 -13.16
C LEU A 790 2.06 -21.57 -12.95
N ARG A 791 2.30 -21.98 -11.70
CA ARG A 791 3.26 -23.03 -11.38
C ARG A 791 2.66 -24.06 -10.42
N PRO A 792 2.36 -25.27 -10.91
CA PRO A 792 2.13 -26.44 -10.07
C PRO A 792 3.30 -26.74 -9.13
N ASP A 793 3.03 -27.45 -8.04
CA ASP A 793 4.01 -27.76 -6.98
C ASP A 793 5.24 -28.57 -7.49
N ASP A 794 5.09 -29.31 -8.60
CA ASP A 794 6.11 -30.16 -9.20
C ASP A 794 6.78 -29.56 -10.46
N ALA A 795 6.25 -28.50 -11.08
CA ALA A 795 6.75 -27.93 -12.33
C ALA A 795 7.90 -26.91 -12.11
N ASP A 796 9.16 -27.33 -12.19
CA ASP A 796 10.32 -26.45 -11.88
C ASP A 796 10.57 -25.29 -12.86
N ARG A 797 9.90 -25.24 -14.02
CA ARG A 797 10.08 -24.25 -15.08
C ARG A 797 8.78 -23.99 -15.86
N LEU A 798 8.70 -22.84 -16.52
CA LEU A 798 7.63 -22.43 -17.44
C LEU A 798 8.16 -22.47 -18.87
N ARG A 799 7.83 -23.53 -19.62
CA ARG A 799 8.44 -23.79 -20.94
C ARG A 799 7.90 -22.93 -22.07
N ASN A 800 6.60 -22.63 -22.02
CA ASN A 800 5.87 -21.99 -23.10
C ASN A 800 5.45 -20.55 -22.74
N VAL A 801 6.14 -19.93 -21.76
CA VAL A 801 5.81 -18.60 -21.26
C VAL A 801 7.06 -17.72 -21.16
N ALA A 802 6.99 -16.55 -21.78
CA ALA A 802 8.01 -15.51 -21.71
C ALA A 802 7.47 -14.20 -21.11
N LEU A 803 8.38 -13.35 -20.64
CA LEU A 803 8.07 -12.07 -19.99
C LEU A 803 8.80 -10.91 -20.67
N LEU A 804 8.06 -9.94 -21.22
CA LEU A 804 8.59 -8.67 -21.72
C LEU A 804 8.14 -7.53 -20.80
N THR A 805 9.02 -7.09 -19.90
CA THR A 805 8.75 -5.96 -19.01
C THR A 805 9.31 -4.65 -19.55
N TYR A 806 8.67 -3.53 -19.25
CA TYR A 806 9.18 -2.23 -19.67
C TYR A 806 8.63 -1.10 -18.80
N GLY A 807 9.45 -0.09 -18.52
CA GLY A 807 9.13 0.93 -17.51
C GLY A 807 8.99 0.35 -16.10
N SER A 808 9.64 -0.79 -15.82
CA SER A 808 9.39 -1.62 -14.65
C SER A 808 9.83 -0.99 -13.32
N GLN A 809 9.05 -1.20 -12.26
CA GLN A 809 9.40 -0.82 -10.87
C GLN A 809 9.88 -1.99 -10.01
N LEU A 810 9.99 -3.20 -10.58
CA LEU A 810 10.19 -4.45 -9.84
C LEU A 810 11.41 -4.39 -8.90
N ARG A 811 12.61 -4.14 -9.41
CA ARG A 811 13.85 -4.13 -8.60
C ARG A 811 13.92 -2.95 -7.61
N VAL A 812 13.48 -1.77 -8.03
CA VAL A 812 13.81 -0.50 -7.37
C VAL A 812 12.76 -0.05 -6.36
N TYR A 813 11.48 -0.37 -6.55
CA TYR A 813 10.46 -0.06 -5.53
C TYR A 813 9.90 -1.34 -4.92
N PHE A 814 9.32 -2.24 -5.72
CA PHE A 814 8.65 -3.43 -5.18
C PHE A 814 9.62 -4.37 -4.45
N GLY A 815 10.80 -4.63 -5.02
CA GLY A 815 11.85 -5.47 -4.44
C GLY A 815 12.64 -4.82 -3.30
N ARG A 816 12.51 -3.49 -3.11
CA ARG A 816 13.01 -2.78 -1.91
C ARG A 816 11.96 -2.75 -0.79
N PHE A 817 10.69 -2.50 -1.12
CA PHE A 817 9.61 -2.33 -0.14
C PHE A 817 8.90 -3.62 0.28
N PHE A 818 8.82 -4.62 -0.61
CA PHE A 818 8.21 -5.93 -0.38
C PHE A 818 9.16 -7.08 -0.79
N PRO A 819 10.37 -7.22 -0.19
CA PRO A 819 11.41 -8.09 -0.76
C PRO A 819 11.09 -9.59 -0.67
N GLU A 820 10.19 -9.98 0.23
CA GLU A 820 9.66 -11.35 0.32
C GLU A 820 8.66 -11.69 -0.82
N LEU A 821 8.21 -10.69 -1.59
CA LEU A 821 7.35 -10.85 -2.78
C LEU A 821 8.13 -10.62 -4.09
N PHE A 822 8.91 -9.52 -4.17
CA PHE A 822 9.58 -9.07 -5.40
C PHE A 822 11.07 -8.76 -5.20
N GLY A 823 11.68 -9.24 -4.11
CA GLY A 823 13.09 -8.98 -3.82
C GLY A 823 14.06 -9.85 -4.61
N PRO A 824 15.37 -9.71 -4.36
CA PRO A 824 16.43 -10.44 -5.05
C PRO A 824 16.23 -11.96 -5.01
N ASP A 825 15.91 -12.46 -3.80
CA ASP A 825 15.60 -13.85 -3.48
C ASP A 825 14.42 -14.40 -4.32
N ALA A 826 13.39 -13.57 -4.58
CA ALA A 826 12.19 -13.95 -5.32
C ALA A 826 12.37 -13.87 -6.83
N LEU A 827 12.94 -12.76 -7.32
CA LEU A 827 13.13 -12.53 -8.76
C LEU A 827 14.32 -13.31 -9.33
N GLY A 828 15.36 -13.59 -8.53
CA GLY A 828 16.64 -14.14 -8.99
C GLY A 828 17.60 -13.06 -9.52
N THR A 829 17.32 -11.78 -9.25
CA THR A 829 18.05 -10.62 -9.77
C THR A 829 18.80 -9.84 -8.68
N LEU A 830 19.74 -8.97 -9.05
CA LEU A 830 20.54 -8.21 -8.09
C LEU A 830 19.71 -7.17 -7.30
N GLY A 831 19.95 -7.10 -5.99
CA GLY A 831 19.35 -6.04 -5.15
C GLY A 831 19.82 -4.63 -5.51
N SER A 832 18.97 -3.63 -5.21
CA SER A 832 19.26 -2.21 -5.41
C SER A 832 19.33 -1.47 -4.07
N ARG A 833 20.34 -0.62 -3.88
CA ARG A 833 20.53 0.26 -2.72
C ARG A 833 19.66 1.51 -2.81
N ARG A 834 19.39 2.17 -1.66
CA ARG A 834 18.62 3.41 -1.61
C ARG A 834 19.22 4.53 -2.51
N PRO A 835 18.38 5.40 -3.09
CA PRO A 835 18.85 6.58 -3.80
C PRO A 835 19.48 7.62 -2.86
N LEU A 836 20.38 8.45 -3.39
CA LEU A 836 21.13 9.46 -2.67
C LEU A 836 20.55 10.86 -2.89
N LEU A 837 20.41 11.64 -1.80
CA LEU A 837 19.92 13.02 -1.88
C LEU A 837 20.94 13.96 -2.54
N GLY A 838 22.19 13.95 -2.06
CA GLY A 838 23.22 14.95 -2.41
C GLY A 838 24.15 14.60 -3.58
N LYS A 839 23.95 13.50 -4.29
CA LYS A 839 24.66 13.19 -5.54
C LYS A 839 23.84 13.68 -6.74
N ALA A 840 24.49 13.93 -7.88
CA ALA A 840 23.82 14.37 -9.11
C ALA A 840 22.87 13.29 -9.66
N ASP A 841 23.41 12.11 -9.98
CA ASP A 841 22.62 10.89 -10.15
C ASP A 841 22.24 10.33 -8.76
N PRO A 842 20.96 10.20 -8.40
CA PRO A 842 20.56 9.56 -7.15
C PRO A 842 20.97 8.09 -7.08
N TRP A 843 21.15 7.41 -8.21
CA TRP A 843 21.53 5.99 -8.28
C TRP A 843 23.04 5.75 -8.40
N PHE A 844 23.86 6.80 -8.35
CA PHE A 844 25.33 6.76 -8.53
C PHE A 844 26.01 5.52 -7.92
N THR A 845 25.83 5.28 -6.61
CA THR A 845 26.46 4.15 -5.91
C THR A 845 25.88 2.78 -6.27
N GLN A 846 24.66 2.70 -6.80
CA GLN A 846 24.15 1.44 -7.35
C GLN A 846 24.72 1.18 -8.75
N VAL A 847 24.86 2.24 -9.55
CA VAL A 847 25.40 2.17 -10.90
C VAL A 847 26.87 1.73 -10.89
N GLU A 848 27.71 2.33 -10.04
CA GLU A 848 29.11 1.88 -9.84
C GLU A 848 29.18 0.39 -9.45
N ARG A 849 28.32 -0.04 -8.53
CA ARG A 849 28.27 -1.44 -8.07
C ARG A 849 27.82 -2.41 -9.15
N ASP A 850 26.83 -2.01 -9.93
CA ASP A 850 26.36 -2.78 -11.07
C ASP A 850 27.45 -2.83 -12.14
N GLN A 851 28.34 -1.84 -12.29
CA GLN A 851 29.50 -1.91 -13.18
C GLN A 851 30.62 -2.83 -12.64
N ASP A 852 30.91 -2.78 -11.34
CA ASP A 852 32.12 -3.42 -10.76
C ASP A 852 31.98 -4.90 -10.35
N GLY A 853 30.77 -5.41 -10.12
CA GLY A 853 30.57 -6.80 -9.67
C GLY A 853 30.70 -7.85 -10.77
N ASP A 854 30.44 -9.12 -10.46
CA ASP A 854 30.15 -10.15 -11.46
C ASP A 854 28.65 -10.19 -11.80
N PRO A 855 28.24 -10.64 -13.01
CA PRO A 855 26.84 -10.86 -13.32
C PRO A 855 26.34 -12.12 -12.59
N VAL A 856 25.83 -11.94 -11.38
CA VAL A 856 25.38 -13.05 -10.52
C VAL A 856 23.86 -13.23 -10.64
N VAL A 857 23.43 -14.32 -11.28
CA VAL A 857 22.13 -14.93 -10.99
C VAL A 857 22.21 -15.49 -9.57
N ILE A 858 21.37 -14.98 -8.66
CA ILE A 858 21.47 -15.32 -7.24
C ILE A 858 20.89 -16.73 -7.02
N GLY A 859 21.74 -17.67 -6.59
CA GLY A 859 21.31 -19.01 -6.17
C GLY A 859 20.33 -18.96 -4.99
N ALA A 860 19.38 -19.89 -4.97
CA ALA A 860 18.19 -19.85 -4.11
C ALA A 860 18.50 -19.62 -2.61
N SER A 861 17.77 -18.66 -2.01
CA SER A 861 17.96 -18.21 -0.63
C SER A 861 17.30 -19.13 0.41
N GLY A 862 17.58 -20.43 0.38
CA GLY A 862 17.12 -21.40 1.40
C GLY A 862 15.60 -21.68 1.43
N ALA A 863 14.83 -21.14 0.49
CA ALA A 863 13.52 -21.68 0.13
C ALA A 863 13.72 -22.79 -0.91
N SER A 864 12.90 -23.84 -0.85
CA SER A 864 12.82 -24.89 -1.89
C SER A 864 12.16 -24.43 -3.19
N ASP A 865 11.70 -23.17 -3.21
CA ASP A 865 10.91 -22.56 -4.27
C ASP A 865 11.83 -21.75 -5.23
N PRO A 866 11.85 -22.04 -6.55
CA PRO A 866 12.70 -21.37 -7.54
C PRO A 866 12.40 -19.87 -7.71
N SER A 867 13.44 -19.10 -8.05
CA SER A 867 13.32 -17.69 -8.47
C SER A 867 12.58 -17.54 -9.81
N LEU A 868 12.06 -16.34 -10.08
CA LEU A 868 11.44 -16.04 -11.38
C LEU A 868 12.39 -16.29 -12.56
N VAL A 869 13.67 -15.91 -12.43
CA VAL A 869 14.70 -16.23 -13.42
C VAL A 869 14.81 -17.75 -13.63
N GLN A 870 14.85 -18.56 -12.56
CA GLN A 870 14.88 -20.02 -12.69
C GLN A 870 13.62 -20.58 -13.37
N LEU A 871 12.43 -20.06 -13.03
CA LEU A 871 11.17 -20.46 -13.67
C LEU A 871 11.18 -20.16 -15.18
N LEU A 872 11.75 -19.03 -15.60
CA LEU A 872 11.82 -18.61 -17.01
C LEU A 872 13.11 -19.07 -17.72
N THR A 873 13.95 -19.90 -17.10
CA THR A 873 15.18 -20.41 -17.73
C THR A 873 14.85 -21.60 -18.64
N GLN A 874 15.19 -21.49 -19.92
CA GLN A 874 14.95 -22.52 -20.94
C GLN A 874 16.06 -23.58 -20.98
N GLU A 875 15.93 -24.59 -21.85
CA GLU A 875 16.83 -25.77 -21.86
C GLU A 875 18.23 -25.47 -22.38
N ASP A 876 18.36 -24.49 -23.27
CA ASP A 876 19.61 -23.91 -23.72
C ASP A 876 20.32 -23.06 -22.64
N GLY A 877 19.64 -22.79 -21.52
CA GLY A 877 20.12 -21.91 -20.44
C GLY A 877 19.76 -20.44 -20.61
N SER A 878 19.12 -20.06 -21.73
CA SER A 878 18.64 -18.69 -21.94
C SER A 878 17.48 -18.37 -20.98
N VAL A 879 17.35 -17.11 -20.59
CA VAL A 879 16.23 -16.66 -19.73
C VAL A 879 15.18 -16.01 -20.62
N ALA A 880 13.94 -16.52 -20.58
CA ALA A 880 12.78 -15.98 -21.30
C ALA A 880 12.20 -14.71 -20.62
N TRP A 881 13.08 -13.80 -20.20
CA TRP A 881 12.73 -12.50 -19.61
C TRP A 881 13.61 -11.39 -20.19
N ILE A 882 12.98 -10.37 -20.78
CA ILE A 882 13.63 -9.13 -21.17
C ILE A 882 12.95 -7.93 -20.49
N ASN A 883 13.73 -6.94 -20.08
CA ASN A 883 13.28 -5.66 -19.54
C ASN A 883 13.85 -4.48 -20.33
N LEU A 884 12.96 -3.56 -20.76
CA LEU A 884 13.35 -2.32 -21.43
C LEU A 884 13.30 -1.12 -20.46
N TRP A 885 14.38 -0.35 -20.40
CA TRP A 885 14.49 0.82 -19.51
C TRP A 885 15.26 1.98 -20.16
N ARG A 886 15.08 3.21 -19.65
CA ARG A 886 15.80 4.43 -20.10
C ARG A 886 15.89 5.49 -18.99
N ARG A 887 16.83 6.44 -19.06
CA ARG A 887 17.05 7.43 -17.98
C ARG A 887 16.08 8.63 -18.01
N THR A 888 15.34 8.82 -19.10
CA THR A 888 14.23 9.81 -19.17
C THR A 888 12.94 9.31 -18.53
N ASP A 889 12.86 8.04 -18.17
CA ASP A 889 11.75 7.49 -17.40
C ASP A 889 11.88 7.86 -15.92
N TYR A 890 10.77 8.32 -15.32
CA TYR A 890 10.66 8.78 -13.93
C TYR A 890 10.09 7.70 -12.98
N LEU A 891 9.74 6.54 -13.51
CA LEU A 891 9.24 5.37 -12.78
C LEU A 891 9.94 4.06 -13.18
N GLY A 892 10.45 3.96 -14.41
CA GLY A 892 11.05 2.74 -14.95
C GLY A 892 12.55 2.59 -14.70
N PHE A 893 12.95 1.36 -14.39
CA PHE A 893 14.31 1.00 -14.01
C PHE A 893 14.74 -0.35 -14.63
N PRO A 894 16.05 -0.65 -14.65
CA PRO A 894 16.50 -2.02 -14.85
C PRO A 894 16.01 -2.96 -13.74
N VAL A 895 15.68 -4.20 -14.09
CA VAL A 895 15.18 -5.24 -13.16
C VAL A 895 16.30 -6.11 -12.57
N ASN A 896 17.48 -6.09 -13.17
CA ASN A 896 18.68 -6.80 -12.73
C ASN A 896 19.91 -5.89 -12.59
N SER A 897 20.35 -5.16 -13.62
CA SER A 897 21.56 -4.32 -13.54
C SER A 897 21.55 -3.08 -14.44
N TYR A 898 22.32 -2.06 -14.05
CA TYR A 898 22.61 -0.89 -14.89
C TYR A 898 23.70 -1.11 -15.96
N ARG A 899 24.16 -2.35 -16.21
CA ARG A 899 25.13 -2.64 -17.28
C ARG A 899 24.53 -2.46 -18.66
N LEU A 900 25.39 -2.04 -19.59
CA LEU A 900 25.08 -1.79 -21.00
C LEU A 900 26.25 -2.17 -21.93
N GLU A 901 27.34 -2.74 -21.39
CA GLU A 901 28.52 -3.15 -22.18
C GLU A 901 28.32 -4.56 -22.73
N ASP A 902 28.32 -4.62 -24.07
CA ASP A 902 27.99 -5.75 -24.95
C ASP A 902 26.57 -6.32 -24.80
N ARG A 903 25.83 -6.35 -25.93
CA ARG A 903 24.53 -7.04 -26.03
C ARG A 903 24.74 -8.56 -25.97
N ARG A 904 25.02 -9.10 -24.79
CA ARG A 904 25.04 -10.55 -24.59
C ARG A 904 23.61 -11.05 -24.85
N PRO A 905 23.42 -12.15 -25.61
CA PRO A 905 22.08 -12.70 -25.83
C PRO A 905 21.33 -12.90 -24.51
N ASP A 906 22.02 -13.32 -23.46
CA ASP A 906 21.44 -13.70 -22.16
C ASP A 906 21.08 -12.52 -21.23
N ASP A 907 21.37 -11.27 -21.60
CA ASP A 907 21.10 -10.13 -20.73
C ASP A 907 19.59 -9.77 -20.66
N ILE A 908 19.07 -9.81 -19.42
CA ILE A 908 17.69 -9.46 -19.08
C ILE A 908 17.42 -7.96 -19.33
N ASP A 909 18.34 -7.06 -18.96
CA ASP A 909 18.12 -5.61 -19.07
C ASP A 909 18.67 -5.03 -20.38
N ARG A 910 17.84 -4.25 -21.09
CA ARG A 910 18.21 -3.58 -22.33
C ARG A 910 17.80 -2.10 -22.32
N GLY A 911 18.68 -1.25 -22.84
CA GLY A 911 18.39 0.17 -23.02
C GLY A 911 17.41 0.43 -24.17
N ALA A 912 16.40 1.26 -23.93
CA ALA A 912 15.47 1.78 -24.94
C ALA A 912 15.79 3.25 -25.26
N ASP A 913 15.42 3.71 -26.47
CA ASP A 913 15.70 5.09 -26.89
C ASP A 913 14.96 6.14 -26.05
N GLU A 914 15.61 7.29 -25.86
CA GLU A 914 15.08 8.43 -25.09
C GLU A 914 14.36 9.47 -25.96
N PHE A 915 14.15 9.15 -27.23
CA PHE A 915 13.35 9.89 -28.18
C PHE A 915 12.37 8.93 -28.87
N GLY A 916 11.19 9.44 -29.23
CA GLY A 916 10.15 8.63 -29.88
C GLY A 916 10.51 8.29 -31.34
N PRO A 917 9.70 7.43 -31.99
CA PRO A 917 9.90 7.08 -33.39
C PRO A 917 9.89 8.33 -34.29
N PRO A 918 10.48 8.26 -35.51
CA PRO A 918 10.66 9.40 -36.41
C PRO A 918 9.36 9.86 -37.10
N ARG A 919 8.39 10.31 -36.30
CA ARG A 919 7.27 11.14 -36.77
C ARG A 919 7.75 12.59 -37.00
N TYR A 920 6.95 13.39 -37.71
CA TYR A 920 7.27 14.77 -38.13
C TYR A 920 7.85 15.70 -37.02
N LEU A 921 7.56 15.42 -35.75
CA LEU A 921 8.19 16.09 -34.61
C LEU A 921 8.85 15.07 -33.66
N VAL A 922 10.17 15.14 -33.54
CA VAL A 922 10.92 14.33 -32.56
C VAL A 922 10.55 14.76 -31.13
N LYS A 923 9.90 13.85 -30.41
CA LYS A 923 9.51 13.99 -29.00
C LYS A 923 10.50 13.24 -28.12
N VAL A 924 10.78 13.75 -26.92
CA VAL A 924 11.51 12.98 -25.89
C VAL A 924 10.60 11.84 -25.41
N ALA A 925 11.10 10.61 -25.48
CA ALA A 925 10.40 9.43 -24.98
C ALA A 925 10.55 9.33 -23.46
N THR A 926 9.45 8.97 -22.81
CA THR A 926 9.29 8.96 -21.35
C THR A 926 8.65 7.64 -20.91
N HIS A 927 7.98 7.63 -19.76
CA HIS A 927 7.41 6.40 -19.18
C HIS A 927 6.45 5.61 -20.10
N PRO A 928 5.51 6.20 -20.86
CA PRO A 928 4.58 5.44 -21.69
C PRO A 928 5.11 5.07 -23.09
N ASP A 929 6.18 5.71 -23.57
CA ASP A 929 6.58 5.65 -24.98
C ASP A 929 7.47 4.42 -25.31
N TYR A 930 7.18 3.23 -24.76
CA TYR A 930 8.02 2.01 -24.93
C TYR A 930 7.59 1.14 -26.10
N GLN A 931 6.29 0.84 -26.26
CA GLN A 931 5.81 0.00 -27.37
C GLN A 931 6.06 0.64 -28.74
N SER A 932 6.26 1.96 -28.81
CA SER A 932 6.61 2.70 -30.02
C SER A 932 8.11 2.78 -30.31
N ALA A 933 8.96 2.17 -29.48
CA ALA A 933 10.40 2.14 -29.66
C ALA A 933 10.82 0.85 -30.42
N PRO A 934 11.75 0.91 -31.41
CA PRO A 934 12.15 -0.27 -32.18
C PRO A 934 12.67 -1.44 -31.32
N GLN A 935 13.25 -1.14 -30.16
CA GLN A 935 13.74 -2.14 -29.20
C GLN A 935 12.62 -3.05 -28.67
N TYR A 936 11.36 -2.61 -28.72
CA TYR A 936 10.19 -3.40 -28.33
C TYR A 936 10.00 -4.62 -29.22
N ARG A 937 9.84 -4.41 -30.54
CA ARG A 937 9.66 -5.49 -31.53
C ARG A 937 10.87 -6.42 -31.56
N VAL A 938 12.09 -5.89 -31.41
CA VAL A 938 13.31 -6.71 -31.30
C VAL A 938 13.30 -7.59 -30.05
N ALA A 939 12.90 -7.07 -28.88
CA ALA A 939 12.81 -7.86 -27.66
C ALA A 939 11.70 -8.93 -27.72
N LEU A 940 10.56 -8.62 -28.34
CA LEU A 940 9.46 -9.57 -28.54
C LEU A 940 9.91 -10.76 -29.41
N LEU A 941 10.53 -10.50 -30.56
CA LEU A 941 11.03 -11.54 -31.48
C LEU A 941 12.12 -12.43 -30.84
N ASP A 942 13.00 -11.83 -30.03
CA ASP A 942 14.03 -12.56 -29.29
C ASP A 942 13.42 -13.51 -28.24
N LEU A 943 12.38 -13.07 -27.50
CA LEU A 943 11.67 -13.94 -26.56
C LEU A 943 10.96 -15.10 -27.24
N ILE A 944 10.35 -14.89 -28.42
CA ILE A 944 9.73 -15.96 -29.21
C ILE A 944 10.80 -16.99 -29.61
N ALA A 945 11.92 -16.54 -30.16
CA ALA A 945 13.02 -17.42 -30.55
C ALA A 945 13.59 -18.28 -29.39
N ARG A 946 13.59 -17.77 -28.14
CA ARG A 946 13.99 -18.55 -26.95
C ARG A 946 13.01 -19.66 -26.58
N LEU A 947 11.71 -19.45 -26.80
CA LEU A 947 10.69 -20.48 -26.56
C LEU A 947 10.78 -21.57 -27.64
N ASP A 948 11.06 -21.18 -28.88
CA ASP A 948 11.19 -22.10 -30.02
C ASP A 948 12.51 -22.89 -30.02
N ALA A 949 13.56 -22.41 -29.34
CA ALA A 949 14.88 -23.03 -29.30
C ALA A 949 14.86 -24.54 -28.92
N PRO A 950 15.52 -25.42 -29.70
CA PRO A 950 15.61 -26.84 -29.38
C PRO A 950 16.59 -27.09 -28.22
N ALA A 951 16.39 -28.21 -27.49
CA ALA A 951 17.31 -28.64 -26.45
C ALA A 951 18.74 -28.80 -27.00
N PRO A 952 19.78 -28.35 -26.27
CA PRO A 952 21.16 -28.60 -26.66
C PRO A 952 21.44 -30.11 -26.68
N PRO A 953 22.23 -30.63 -27.64
CA PRO A 953 22.55 -32.05 -27.69
C PRO A 953 23.29 -32.47 -26.42
N ALA A 954 22.91 -33.63 -25.87
CA ALA A 954 23.51 -34.15 -24.65
C ALA A 954 25.05 -34.23 -24.78
N PRO A 955 25.81 -33.85 -23.74
CA PRO A 955 27.26 -33.92 -23.80
C PRO A 955 27.70 -35.36 -24.10
N PRO A 956 28.72 -35.57 -24.96
CA PRO A 956 29.18 -36.90 -25.30
C PRO A 956 29.59 -37.63 -24.01
N ALA A 957 29.09 -38.87 -23.86
CA ALA A 957 29.34 -39.67 -22.67
C ALA A 957 30.85 -39.74 -22.41
N SER A 958 31.25 -39.35 -21.20
CA SER A 958 32.66 -39.37 -20.79
C SER A 958 33.22 -40.78 -21.03
N PRO A 959 34.33 -40.94 -21.79
CA PRO A 959 34.89 -42.26 -22.02
C PRO A 959 35.21 -42.89 -20.67
N GLY A 960 34.61 -44.06 -20.42
CA GLY A 960 34.58 -44.65 -19.09
C GLY A 960 35.97 -44.84 -18.51
N SER A 961 36.16 -44.42 -17.26
CA SER A 961 37.34 -44.75 -16.48
C SER A 961 37.52 -46.27 -16.48
N PRO A 962 38.70 -46.80 -16.87
CA PRO A 962 38.91 -48.24 -16.90
C PRO A 962 38.73 -48.82 -15.50
N SER A 963 38.00 -49.93 -15.41
CA SER A 963 37.79 -50.66 -14.16
C SER A 963 39.11 -51.27 -13.70
N ASN A 964 39.74 -50.66 -12.69
CA ASN A 964 40.87 -51.29 -12.00
C ASN A 964 40.37 -52.53 -11.25
N SER A 965 40.72 -53.69 -11.77
CA SER A 965 40.60 -54.98 -11.09
C SER A 965 41.89 -55.27 -10.33
N SER A 966 41.90 -54.99 -9.02
CA SER A 966 42.81 -55.54 -8.01
C SER A 966 42.27 -55.26 -6.62
#